data_AF-A0A849UW45-F1
#
_entry.id   AF-A0A849UW45-F1
#
_cell.length_a   1.000
_cell.length_b   1.000
_cell.length_c   1.000
_cell.angle_alpha   90.00
_cell.angle_beta   90.00
_cell.angle_gamma   90.00
#
_symmetry.space_group_name_H-M   'P 1'
#
loop_
_entity.id
_entity.type
_entity.pdbx_description
1 polymer ?
#
loop_
_entity_poly.entity_id
_entity_poly.type
_entity_poly.pdbx_seq_one_letter_code
_entity_poly.pdbx_strand_id
1 'polypeptide(L)'
;MKKEIFAVLKITLLVCTILFFGSSSIAQVAGDFQTKNSTGNWSDYNSWNIYSGGTWVAATSGQTPFVTLSGGYTTVPSVYIKSGSVITVDVATAACFNLIFEDNNASDNVTVSANQVLSIYGNIDCNGTNTIPFQNWGGGTAKIIFKLFVDAIYTSGLDNRTINNAGNNVNLYNVIIDKEYYRNFSFPSSTITFSSIIINRGDLILAGTNLQAANTSSFITLETSGSQAGYIPANGYPANYTYPWAKLFTNGNSQIHTAAGDPIALTLNGNTSLYSANVETYLYTTHATGLKFSTVIVQNKVYTTFRVLDCVGNISVRDDIVLKDGGFFTNHYQNFIAPSTTHLLGGTVSYQKNDPSYAIPTSSDQYVMAVPYGNVEFFKPGNKIATGNFSTGVSSPATSGVDGDITIGASTTVFKLLNYTASIWNVWNNLGTTANFDEGTSKVHFWGTGYPAIKVAGGGGEDFYKLYKSNTGYLTQICEIRVANEYNMSAGDWQTTQSYPTIANSLKSTTASTLLNISGGNLYLGKTGVIVPEFTNTTYNITGGYIAFDGDGAQTIRGRTYNNIGIARFNNDGVSGSPLKTLPNAADGDLVLNGDFIRKNATFDAQNGRVVFSSSTKAQAYFEDYSVDAAVRSDFYNLTNNNTFSSGLTINSENGNKNIAILNELKLNSNSNLFFHYSTDIILRSTSSNTAHIADMGNPITQTINYSWNDRRFVIERYLPGYKSWRFLATPLVISTSPYVAQSWRENVSALSSTGYGTAITGPSGPNAELDYYTQRGSMKYYNASSNTWVELTNTTTTKIANDMGYMLFVRGDRGAANVWWLGEVPPCRMLNYSTKACGGILPNHLLCAVFSYKLQII
;
A
#
# COMPACT_ATOMS: atom_id res chain seq x y z
N MET A 1 -13.18 -34.62 87.00
CA MET A 1 -12.52 -34.47 85.68
C MET A 1 -13.46 -34.18 84.50
N LYS A 2 -14.55 -34.93 84.25
CA LYS A 2 -15.45 -34.67 83.10
C LYS A 2 -16.26 -33.35 83.13
N LYS A 3 -16.59 -32.80 84.31
CA LYS A 3 -17.36 -31.54 84.43
C LYS A 3 -16.54 -30.28 84.14
N GLU A 4 -15.25 -30.27 84.46
CA GLU A 4 -14.39 -29.09 84.25
C GLU A 4 -13.95 -28.94 82.80
N ILE A 5 -13.73 -30.06 82.09
CA ILE A 5 -13.40 -30.04 80.66
C ILE A 5 -14.57 -29.46 79.82
N PHE A 6 -15.83 -29.74 80.21
CA PHE A 6 -17.00 -29.18 79.53
C PHE A 6 -17.22 -27.68 79.79
N ALA A 7 -16.81 -27.18 80.96
CA ALA A 7 -16.89 -25.75 81.27
C ALA A 7 -15.83 -24.96 80.50
N VAL A 8 -14.59 -25.48 80.44
CA VAL A 8 -13.51 -24.88 79.66
C VAL A 8 -13.83 -24.92 78.16
N LEU A 9 -14.37 -26.03 77.64
CA LEU A 9 -14.74 -26.12 76.22
C LEU A 9 -15.86 -25.14 75.84
N LYS A 10 -16.86 -24.92 76.70
CA LYS A 10 -17.93 -23.92 76.45
C LYS A 10 -17.42 -22.49 76.50
N ILE A 11 -16.52 -22.18 77.43
CA ILE A 11 -15.92 -20.84 77.53
C ILE A 11 -14.99 -20.60 76.34
N THR A 12 -14.17 -21.58 75.95
CA THR A 12 -13.32 -21.48 74.77
C THR A 12 -14.14 -21.38 73.49
N LEU A 13 -15.24 -22.15 73.36
CA LEU A 13 -16.12 -22.03 72.19
C LEU A 13 -16.82 -20.67 72.16
N LEU A 14 -17.32 -20.16 73.29
CA LEU A 14 -17.94 -18.84 73.38
C LEU A 14 -16.95 -17.70 73.09
N VAL A 15 -15.73 -17.79 73.60
CA VAL A 15 -14.65 -16.81 73.33
C VAL A 15 -14.22 -16.90 71.86
N CYS A 16 -14.08 -18.09 71.28
CA CYS A 16 -13.85 -18.24 69.85
C CYS A 16 -15.04 -17.71 69.03
N THR A 17 -16.29 -17.96 69.42
CA THR A 17 -17.47 -17.41 68.74
C THR A 17 -17.49 -15.88 68.81
N ILE A 18 -17.16 -15.26 69.94
CA ILE A 18 -17.07 -13.80 70.05
C ILE A 18 -15.89 -13.24 69.23
N LEU A 19 -14.77 -13.95 69.14
CA LEU A 19 -13.61 -13.57 68.33
C LEU A 19 -13.82 -13.81 66.82
N PHE A 20 -14.67 -14.76 66.42
CA PHE A 20 -14.98 -15.06 65.02
C PHE A 20 -16.19 -14.27 64.47
N PHE A 21 -17.07 -13.74 65.33
CA PHE A 21 -18.23 -12.92 64.93
C PHE A 21 -18.06 -11.42 65.23
N GLY A 22 -16.84 -10.95 65.50
CA GLY A 22 -16.54 -9.52 65.48
C GLY A 22 -16.76 -8.98 64.08
N SER A 23 -17.93 -8.41 63.83
CA SER A 23 -18.15 -7.57 62.66
C SER A 23 -17.08 -6.48 62.67
N SER A 24 -16.43 -6.29 61.52
CA SER A 24 -15.50 -5.19 61.25
C SER A 24 -16.25 -3.87 61.32
N SER A 25 -16.52 -3.40 62.54
CA SER A 25 -16.93 -2.02 62.80
C SER A 25 -15.67 -1.18 62.85
N ILE A 26 -15.62 -0.13 62.03
CA ILE A 26 -14.54 0.85 62.03
C ILE A 26 -14.62 1.57 63.39
N ALA A 27 -13.71 1.23 64.31
CA ALA A 27 -13.66 1.85 65.62
C ALA A 27 -13.37 3.35 65.48
N GLN A 28 -14.14 4.19 66.17
CA GLN A 28 -13.95 5.64 66.17
C GLN A 28 -12.57 5.99 66.74
N VAL A 29 -11.87 6.89 66.07
CA VAL A 29 -10.54 7.37 66.47
C VAL A 29 -10.63 8.80 66.95
N ALA A 30 -9.82 9.17 67.95
CA ALA A 30 -9.77 10.54 68.43
C ALA A 30 -9.48 11.50 67.26
N GLY A 31 -10.33 12.51 67.08
CA GLY A 31 -10.28 13.44 65.95
C GLY A 31 -11.30 13.17 64.84
N ASP A 32 -12.04 12.06 64.88
CA ASP A 32 -13.19 11.85 63.98
C ASP A 32 -14.30 12.87 64.26
N PHE A 33 -15.13 13.15 63.25
CA PHE A 33 -16.23 14.11 63.32
C PHE A 33 -17.59 13.44 63.16
N GLN A 34 -18.60 13.90 63.88
CA GLN A 34 -19.99 13.47 63.75
C GLN A 34 -20.91 14.68 63.61
N THR A 35 -21.97 14.58 62.81
CA THR A 35 -22.96 15.67 62.71
C THR A 35 -23.61 15.95 64.06
N LYS A 36 -23.71 17.23 64.42
CA LYS A 36 -24.33 17.68 65.67
C LYS A 36 -25.80 18.06 65.48
N ASN A 37 -26.11 18.71 64.36
CA ASN A 37 -27.42 19.26 64.04
C ASN A 37 -28.04 18.49 62.85
N SER A 38 -29.37 18.57 62.70
CA SER A 38 -30.09 18.01 61.56
C SER A 38 -29.78 18.70 60.23
N THR A 39 -29.29 19.95 60.27
CA THR A 39 -28.77 20.66 59.10
C THR A 39 -27.49 21.40 59.47
N GLY A 40 -26.55 21.52 58.52
CA GLY A 40 -25.30 22.20 58.76
C GLY A 40 -24.44 22.40 57.52
N ASN A 41 -23.36 23.17 57.68
CA ASN A 41 -22.36 23.43 56.66
C ASN A 41 -21.03 22.77 57.06
N TRP A 42 -20.29 22.29 56.06
CA TRP A 42 -19.00 21.63 56.29
C TRP A 42 -17.99 22.59 56.92
N SER A 43 -18.03 23.87 56.53
CA SER A 43 -17.18 24.93 57.07
C SER A 43 -17.56 25.42 58.48
N ASP A 44 -18.73 25.05 59.00
CA ASP A 44 -19.23 25.53 60.30
C ASP A 44 -18.96 24.53 61.42
N TYR A 45 -18.06 24.86 62.34
CA TYR A 45 -17.74 24.03 63.50
C TYR A 45 -18.98 23.72 64.37
N ASN A 46 -20.01 24.58 64.39
CA ASN A 46 -21.24 24.31 65.15
C ASN A 46 -22.08 23.17 64.56
N SER A 47 -21.78 22.74 63.33
CA SER A 47 -22.41 21.59 62.68
C SER A 47 -21.83 20.26 63.15
N TRP A 48 -20.75 20.28 63.95
CA TRP A 48 -19.96 19.10 64.25
C TRP A 48 -19.75 18.82 65.75
N ASN A 49 -19.66 17.54 66.08
CA ASN A 49 -19.00 17.00 67.27
C ASN A 49 -17.67 16.38 66.84
N ILE A 50 -16.68 16.38 67.73
CA ILE A 50 -15.38 15.72 67.56
C ILE A 50 -15.23 14.59 68.59
N TYR A 51 -14.71 13.44 68.19
CA TYR A 51 -14.49 12.32 69.09
C TYR A 51 -13.21 12.55 69.89
N SER A 52 -13.30 12.56 71.22
CA SER A 52 -12.16 12.82 72.10
C SER A 52 -11.34 11.58 72.45
N GLY A 53 -11.63 10.43 71.82
CA GLY A 53 -11.05 9.12 72.15
C GLY A 53 -11.90 8.29 73.14
N GLY A 54 -13.03 8.83 73.61
CA GLY A 54 -13.97 8.09 74.46
C GLY A 54 -15.41 8.59 74.39
N THR A 55 -15.63 9.88 74.08
CA THR A 55 -16.97 10.45 73.88
C THR A 55 -16.97 11.47 72.75
N TRP A 56 -18.16 11.75 72.20
CA TRP A 56 -18.39 12.87 71.30
C TRP A 56 -18.53 14.16 72.11
N VAL A 57 -17.73 15.17 71.79
CA VAL A 57 -17.82 16.52 72.39
C VAL A 57 -18.08 17.55 71.30
N ALA A 58 -18.73 18.66 71.63
CA ALA A 58 -19.00 19.72 70.65
C ALA A 58 -17.68 20.27 70.09
N ALA A 59 -17.59 20.38 68.76
CA ALA A 59 -16.45 21.02 68.13
C ALA A 59 -16.40 22.52 68.52
N THR A 60 -15.19 23.06 68.59
CA THR A 60 -14.91 24.46 68.90
C THR A 60 -14.39 25.19 67.66
N SER A 61 -14.26 26.52 67.73
CA SER A 61 -13.84 27.34 66.58
C SER A 61 -12.53 26.82 65.96
N GLY A 62 -12.54 26.60 64.64
CA GLY A 62 -11.41 26.03 63.89
C GLY A 62 -11.40 24.50 63.78
N GLN A 63 -12.30 23.80 64.46
CA GLN A 63 -12.45 22.34 64.36
C GLN A 63 -13.57 22.00 63.36
N THR A 64 -13.18 21.74 62.12
CA THR A 64 -14.04 21.20 61.06
C THR A 64 -13.35 19.99 60.40
N PRO A 65 -14.06 19.16 59.62
CA PRO A 65 -13.40 18.07 58.91
C PRO A 65 -12.56 18.63 57.75
N PHE A 66 -11.24 18.69 57.91
CA PHE A 66 -10.32 19.10 56.86
C PHE A 66 -9.00 18.31 56.94
N VAL A 67 -8.20 18.39 55.88
CA VAL A 67 -6.86 17.79 55.83
C VAL A 67 -5.91 18.59 56.71
N THR A 68 -5.45 18.00 57.82
CA THR A 68 -4.44 18.65 58.66
C THR A 68 -3.06 18.14 58.30
N LEU A 69 -2.10 19.06 58.12
CA LEU A 69 -0.68 18.74 57.96
C LEU A 69 0.02 19.02 59.28
N SER A 70 0.53 17.98 59.96
CA SER A 70 1.27 18.13 61.22
C SER A 70 2.51 17.25 61.22
N GLY A 71 3.68 17.85 61.44
CA GLY A 71 4.96 17.12 61.55
C GLY A 71 5.38 16.37 60.28
N GLY A 72 4.91 16.79 59.10
CA GLY A 72 5.14 16.07 57.84
C GLY A 72 4.15 14.94 57.57
N TYR A 73 3.24 14.65 58.51
CA TYR A 73 2.16 13.69 58.33
C TYR A 73 0.87 14.40 57.95
N THR A 74 0.18 13.85 56.95
CA THR A 74 -1.19 14.25 56.65
C THR A 74 -2.14 13.45 57.53
N THR A 75 -3.05 14.09 58.26
CA THR A 75 -4.15 13.41 58.98
C THR A 75 -5.48 13.88 58.41
N VAL A 76 -6.34 12.93 58.05
CA VAL A 76 -7.70 13.19 57.56
C VAL A 76 -8.67 12.44 58.45
N PRO A 77 -9.68 13.10 59.04
CA PRO A 77 -10.60 12.46 59.97
C PRO A 77 -11.71 11.67 59.25
N SER A 78 -12.26 10.63 59.89
CA SER A 78 -13.52 10.04 59.43
C SER A 78 -14.70 10.93 59.82
N VAL A 79 -15.74 10.95 58.99
CA VAL A 79 -16.94 11.76 59.17
C VAL A 79 -18.17 10.86 59.27
N TYR A 80 -18.90 11.02 60.35
CA TYR A 80 -20.11 10.27 60.69
C TYR A 80 -21.35 11.16 60.53
N ILE A 81 -22.26 10.78 59.63
CA ILE A 81 -23.53 11.46 59.38
C ILE A 81 -24.63 10.72 60.16
N LYS A 82 -25.20 11.38 61.18
CA LYS A 82 -26.28 10.84 62.00
C LYS A 82 -27.61 10.81 61.26
N SER A 83 -28.53 9.96 61.71
CA SER A 83 -29.91 9.96 61.20
C SER A 83 -30.57 11.34 61.23
N GLY A 84 -31.26 11.69 60.15
CA GLY A 84 -31.95 12.96 59.92
C GLY A 84 -31.03 14.14 59.61
N SER A 85 -29.74 13.92 59.32
CA SER A 85 -28.76 15.00 59.11
C SER A 85 -28.52 15.32 57.64
N VAL A 86 -28.51 16.61 57.31
CA VAL A 86 -28.10 17.13 56.00
C VAL A 86 -26.90 18.06 56.17
N ILE A 87 -25.73 17.68 55.63
CA ILE A 87 -24.54 18.54 55.62
C ILE A 87 -24.28 19.08 54.22
N THR A 88 -24.05 20.39 54.12
CA THR A 88 -23.67 21.06 52.87
C THR A 88 -22.16 21.28 52.82
N VAL A 89 -21.46 20.70 51.83
CA VAL A 89 -20.08 21.03 51.49
C VAL A 89 -20.06 22.39 50.80
N ASP A 90 -19.62 23.41 51.52
CA ASP A 90 -19.59 24.82 51.12
C ASP A 90 -18.15 25.37 51.00
N VAL A 91 -17.14 24.51 51.17
CA VAL A 91 -15.72 24.89 51.16
C VAL A 91 -14.89 23.92 50.31
N ALA A 92 -13.90 24.45 49.58
CA ALA A 92 -13.11 23.69 48.61
C ALA A 92 -12.11 22.71 49.25
N THR A 93 -11.83 22.88 50.54
CA THR A 93 -10.90 22.05 51.31
C THR A 93 -11.59 20.92 52.07
N ALA A 94 -12.88 20.69 51.83
CA ALA A 94 -13.64 19.65 52.50
C ALA A 94 -13.03 18.27 52.20
N ALA A 95 -12.67 17.55 53.26
CA ALA A 95 -12.05 16.26 53.15
C ALA A 95 -12.41 15.35 54.31
N CYS A 96 -12.49 14.05 54.04
CA CYS A 96 -12.66 13.01 55.06
C CYS A 96 -11.89 11.74 54.65
N PHE A 97 -11.57 10.92 55.65
CA PHE A 97 -11.01 9.60 55.43
C PHE A 97 -12.17 8.67 55.04
N ASN A 98 -12.96 8.20 56.01
CA ASN A 98 -14.22 7.53 55.72
C ASN A 98 -15.39 8.51 55.82
N LEU A 99 -16.40 8.36 54.97
CA LEU A 99 -17.70 9.02 55.09
C LEU A 99 -18.73 7.96 55.46
N ILE A 100 -19.22 7.99 56.69
CA ILE A 100 -20.03 6.94 57.28
C ILE A 100 -21.43 7.51 57.56
N PHE A 101 -22.47 6.87 57.05
CA PHE A 101 -23.87 7.16 57.37
C PHE A 101 -24.32 6.14 58.42
N GLU A 102 -24.60 6.62 59.63
CA GLU A 102 -24.76 5.76 60.81
C GLU A 102 -26.09 4.99 60.83
N ASP A 103 -27.13 5.49 60.17
CA ASP A 103 -28.50 4.96 60.26
C ASP A 103 -29.22 4.84 58.91
N ASN A 104 -30.36 4.12 58.89
CA ASN A 104 -31.12 3.75 57.68
C ASN A 104 -32.21 4.78 57.32
N ASN A 105 -31.90 6.07 57.28
CA ASN A 105 -32.89 7.11 56.99
C ASN A 105 -32.65 7.78 55.64
N ALA A 106 -33.72 7.94 54.85
CA ALA A 106 -33.68 8.58 53.54
C ALA A 106 -33.35 10.08 53.60
N SER A 107 -33.41 10.69 54.79
CA SER A 107 -33.05 12.09 55.01
C SER A 107 -31.56 12.32 55.27
N ASP A 108 -30.75 11.26 55.43
CA ASP A 108 -29.32 11.37 55.70
C ASP A 108 -28.60 11.71 54.40
N ASN A 109 -28.07 12.93 54.31
CA ASN A 109 -27.57 13.44 53.05
C ASN A 109 -26.34 14.34 53.22
N VAL A 110 -25.44 14.27 52.25
CA VAL A 110 -24.35 15.22 52.05
C VAL A 110 -24.58 15.91 50.72
N THR A 111 -24.73 17.23 50.73
CA THR A 111 -24.92 18.04 49.53
C THR A 111 -23.63 18.77 49.20
N VAL A 112 -23.14 18.68 47.97
CA VAL A 112 -21.98 19.46 47.53
C VAL A 112 -22.44 20.73 46.83
N SER A 113 -22.08 21.89 47.37
CA SER A 113 -22.41 23.18 46.75
C SER A 113 -21.73 23.33 45.40
N ALA A 114 -22.32 24.15 44.52
CA ALA A 114 -21.74 24.45 43.22
C ALA A 114 -20.27 24.90 43.35
N ASN A 115 -19.41 24.38 42.47
CA ASN A 115 -17.97 24.65 42.42
C ASN A 115 -17.15 24.19 43.65
N GLN A 116 -17.73 23.41 44.56
CA GLN A 116 -16.99 22.83 45.68
C GLN A 116 -16.55 21.40 45.41
N VAL A 117 -15.57 20.94 46.19
CA VAL A 117 -14.96 19.62 46.05
C VAL A 117 -14.97 18.92 47.41
N LEU A 118 -15.48 17.69 47.43
CA LEU A 118 -15.33 16.79 48.57
C LEU A 118 -14.24 15.76 48.26
N SER A 119 -13.13 15.80 48.99
CA SER A 119 -12.03 14.84 48.84
C SER A 119 -12.17 13.68 49.84
N ILE A 120 -12.26 12.45 49.35
CA ILE A 120 -12.44 11.25 50.18
C ILE A 120 -11.20 10.37 50.07
N TYR A 121 -10.58 10.09 51.22
CA TYR A 121 -9.34 9.34 51.35
C TYR A 121 -9.53 7.90 51.85
N GLY A 122 -10.77 7.43 51.94
CA GLY A 122 -11.20 6.14 52.50
C GLY A 122 -12.50 5.68 51.85
N ASN A 123 -13.39 5.04 52.63
CA ASN A 123 -14.63 4.43 52.14
C ASN A 123 -15.84 5.37 52.29
N ILE A 124 -16.90 5.08 51.54
CA ILE A 124 -18.24 5.60 51.84
C ILE A 124 -19.06 4.41 52.35
N ASP A 125 -19.46 4.45 53.61
CA ASP A 125 -20.22 3.38 54.25
C ASP A 125 -21.66 3.85 54.50
N CYS A 126 -22.59 3.28 53.74
CA CYS A 126 -24.03 3.50 53.86
C CYS A 126 -24.64 2.26 54.52
N ASN A 127 -24.75 2.26 55.84
CA ASN A 127 -25.18 1.08 56.61
C ASN A 127 -26.69 0.78 56.52
N GLY A 128 -27.43 1.43 55.60
CA GLY A 128 -28.89 1.36 55.56
C GLY A 128 -29.57 1.22 54.21
N THR A 129 -30.72 0.52 54.23
CA THR A 129 -31.55 0.20 53.06
C THR A 129 -32.40 1.36 52.55
N ASN A 130 -32.36 2.55 53.17
CA ASN A 130 -33.14 3.74 52.75
C ASN A 130 -32.26 4.98 52.51
N THR A 131 -30.96 4.93 52.81
CA THR A 131 -30.06 6.07 52.70
C THR A 131 -29.71 6.33 51.24
N ILE A 132 -29.94 7.56 50.75
CA ILE A 132 -29.55 8.01 49.41
C ILE A 132 -28.50 9.11 49.60
N PRO A 133 -27.23 8.75 49.79
CA PRO A 133 -26.18 9.76 49.94
C PRO A 133 -26.14 10.60 48.65
N PHE A 134 -26.01 11.92 48.79
CA PHE A 134 -25.88 12.87 47.68
C PHE A 134 -27.15 13.10 46.85
N GLN A 135 -28.34 12.99 47.46
CA GLN A 135 -29.63 13.19 46.78
C GLN A 135 -29.77 14.59 46.13
N ASN A 136 -29.21 15.63 46.76
CA ASN A 136 -29.19 16.99 46.26
C ASN A 136 -27.75 17.39 45.92
N TRP A 137 -27.44 17.48 44.63
CA TRP A 137 -26.13 17.91 44.14
C TRP A 137 -26.19 19.33 43.59
N GLY A 138 -25.29 20.21 44.02
CA GLY A 138 -25.17 21.54 43.43
C GLY A 138 -24.83 21.42 41.95
N GLY A 139 -25.68 21.96 41.08
CA GLY A 139 -25.41 21.96 39.63
C GLY A 139 -24.03 22.58 39.29
N GLY A 140 -23.52 22.30 38.09
CA GLY A 140 -22.23 22.85 37.63
C GLY A 140 -21.02 21.99 37.97
N THR A 141 -19.94 22.59 38.47
CA THR A 141 -18.61 21.95 38.63
C THR A 141 -18.37 21.25 39.98
N ALA A 142 -19.41 21.10 40.81
CA ALA A 142 -19.32 20.36 42.08
C ALA A 142 -18.86 18.92 41.84
N LYS A 143 -17.88 18.43 42.63
CA LYS A 143 -17.18 17.15 42.41
C LYS A 143 -16.90 16.39 43.71
N ILE A 144 -16.93 15.06 43.64
CA ILE A 144 -16.26 14.19 44.63
C ILE A 144 -14.96 13.69 44.03
N ILE A 145 -13.87 13.75 44.78
CA ILE A 145 -12.58 13.19 44.38
C ILE A 145 -12.16 12.12 45.37
N PHE A 146 -12.02 10.88 44.89
CA PHE A 146 -11.39 9.82 45.65
C PHE A 146 -9.88 9.89 45.47
N LYS A 147 -9.15 10.27 46.53
CA LYS A 147 -7.69 10.49 46.51
C LYS A 147 -6.91 9.39 47.25
N LEU A 148 -5.62 9.26 46.97
CA LEU A 148 -4.68 8.50 47.81
C LEU A 148 -4.25 9.30 49.05
N PHE A 149 -4.04 8.60 50.17
CA PHE A 149 -3.39 9.12 51.36
C PHE A 149 -1.87 8.89 51.25
N VAL A 150 -1.10 9.98 51.08
CA VAL A 150 0.31 9.95 50.62
C VAL A 150 1.27 9.27 51.62
N ASP A 151 0.93 9.20 52.91
CA ASP A 151 1.82 8.64 53.96
C ASP A 151 1.58 7.17 54.32
N ALA A 152 0.71 6.45 53.59
CA ALA A 152 0.52 5.00 53.81
C ALA A 152 1.68 4.21 53.18
N ILE A 153 2.87 4.33 53.78
CA ILE A 153 4.06 3.53 53.49
C ILE A 153 3.70 2.05 53.66
N TYR A 154 3.64 1.31 52.54
CA TYR A 154 3.89 -0.13 52.44
C TYR A 154 3.25 -1.10 53.47
N THR A 155 2.09 -0.81 54.06
CA THR A 155 1.33 -1.85 54.76
C THR A 155 0.45 -2.60 53.76
N SER A 156 0.93 -3.76 53.34
CA SER A 156 0.38 -4.67 52.31
C SER A 156 -0.97 -5.32 52.67
N GLY A 157 -1.89 -4.60 53.30
CA GLY A 157 -3.13 -5.19 53.82
C GLY A 157 -4.33 -4.24 53.96
N LEU A 158 -4.28 -3.01 53.44
CA LEU A 158 -5.39 -2.05 53.58
C LEU A 158 -6.09 -1.78 52.23
N ASP A 159 -7.16 -2.53 52.04
CA ASP A 159 -8.48 -2.17 51.49
C ASP A 159 -8.62 -1.69 50.03
N ASN A 160 -9.36 -2.51 49.27
CA ASN A 160 -10.27 -2.01 48.23
C ASN A 160 -11.06 -0.85 48.81
N ARG A 161 -11.02 0.33 48.18
CA ARG A 161 -11.98 1.36 48.60
C ARG A 161 -13.33 1.07 48.00
N THR A 162 -14.34 1.05 48.84
CA THR A 162 -15.70 0.68 48.46
C THR A 162 -16.69 1.80 48.81
N ILE A 163 -17.75 1.90 48.00
CA ILE A 163 -19.00 2.47 48.48
C ILE A 163 -19.85 1.30 48.98
N ASN A 164 -19.77 0.99 50.27
CA ASN A 164 -20.58 -0.08 50.84
C ASN A 164 -22.02 0.42 50.99
N ASN A 165 -22.92 -0.01 50.12
CA ASN A 165 -24.35 0.31 50.23
C ASN A 165 -25.19 -0.97 50.07
N ALA A 166 -25.91 -1.34 51.12
CA ALA A 166 -26.74 -2.54 51.19
C ALA A 166 -28.16 -2.32 50.64
N GLY A 167 -28.29 -1.90 49.37
CA GLY A 167 -29.54 -2.10 48.60
C GLY A 167 -30.11 -0.94 47.80
N ASN A 168 -29.56 0.28 47.87
CA ASN A 168 -30.13 1.46 47.19
C ASN A 168 -29.29 2.08 46.06
N ASN A 169 -29.98 2.85 45.22
CA ASN A 169 -29.36 3.71 44.20
C ASN A 169 -28.52 4.81 44.87
N VAL A 170 -27.22 4.84 44.57
CA VAL A 170 -26.34 5.97 44.92
C VAL A 170 -26.30 6.92 43.74
N ASN A 171 -26.59 8.21 43.96
CA ASN A 171 -26.45 9.22 42.91
C ASN A 171 -25.09 9.90 43.04
N LEU A 172 -24.22 9.72 42.06
CA LEU A 172 -22.90 10.33 42.04
C LEU A 172 -22.77 11.28 40.85
N TYR A 173 -22.63 12.57 41.11
CA TYR A 173 -22.42 13.56 40.06
C TYR A 173 -20.95 13.99 40.03
N ASN A 174 -20.33 14.03 38.84
CA ASN A 174 -18.92 14.41 38.64
C ASN A 174 -17.93 13.76 39.61
N VAL A 175 -17.79 12.44 39.53
CA VAL A 175 -16.81 11.69 40.34
C VAL A 175 -15.46 11.71 39.66
N ILE A 176 -14.40 11.98 40.42
CA ILE A 176 -13.02 11.77 40.00
C ILE A 176 -12.41 10.65 40.85
N ILE A 177 -11.88 9.63 40.20
CA ILE A 177 -11.07 8.58 40.80
C ILE A 177 -9.61 8.91 40.48
N ASP A 178 -8.84 9.31 41.50
CA ASP A 178 -7.44 9.69 41.37
C ASP A 178 -6.60 8.93 42.40
N LYS A 179 -6.28 7.67 42.07
CA LYS A 179 -5.56 6.75 42.95
C LYS A 179 -4.18 6.43 42.38
N GLU A 180 -3.12 6.76 43.10
CA GLU A 180 -1.79 6.23 42.81
C GLU A 180 -1.66 4.79 43.39
N TYR A 181 -0.95 3.89 42.68
CA TYR A 181 -0.63 2.50 43.06
C TYR A 181 -1.80 1.49 43.17
N TYR A 182 -1.82 0.47 42.28
CA TYR A 182 -2.46 -0.88 42.36
C TYR A 182 -3.75 -1.13 43.18
N ARG A 183 -4.55 -0.11 43.51
CA ARG A 183 -5.72 -0.24 44.37
C ARG A 183 -7.01 -0.07 43.59
N ASN A 184 -7.93 -0.98 43.84
CA ASN A 184 -9.25 -0.97 43.22
C ASN A 184 -10.17 0.03 43.93
N PHE A 185 -10.96 0.75 43.14
CA PHE A 185 -12.19 1.38 43.58
C PHE A 185 -13.33 0.47 43.15
N SER A 186 -14.05 -0.12 44.10
CA SER A 186 -15.12 -1.04 43.79
C SER A 186 -16.46 -0.51 44.24
N PHE A 187 -17.46 -0.67 43.38
CA PHE A 187 -18.85 -0.51 43.75
C PHE A 187 -19.44 -1.91 44.04
N PRO A 188 -19.90 -2.18 45.27
CA PRO A 188 -20.66 -3.38 45.63
C PRO A 188 -22.19 -3.19 45.63
N SER A 189 -22.72 -2.01 45.26
CA SER A 189 -24.17 -1.73 45.30
C SER A 189 -24.93 -2.31 44.09
N SER A 190 -26.26 -2.38 44.14
CA SER A 190 -27.08 -2.91 43.04
C SER A 190 -27.11 -1.98 41.83
N THR A 191 -27.25 -0.66 42.04
CA THR A 191 -27.24 0.35 40.98
C THR A 191 -26.61 1.66 41.48
N ILE A 192 -25.85 2.35 40.62
CA ILE A 192 -25.28 3.68 40.85
C ILE A 192 -25.65 4.57 39.68
N THR A 193 -26.34 5.67 39.95
CA THR A 193 -26.64 6.67 38.94
C THR A 193 -25.48 7.67 38.83
N PHE A 194 -25.00 7.97 37.62
CA PHE A 194 -23.91 8.93 37.44
C PHE A 194 -24.14 9.93 36.30
N SER A 195 -23.60 11.14 36.43
CA SER A 195 -23.55 12.11 35.31
C SER A 195 -22.20 12.12 34.61
N SER A 196 -21.10 12.09 35.36
CA SER A 196 -19.77 11.87 34.80
C SER A 196 -18.89 11.15 35.80
N ILE A 197 -18.05 10.25 35.29
CA ILE A 197 -16.97 9.59 36.04
C ILE A 197 -15.69 9.84 35.28
N ILE A 198 -14.71 10.42 35.95
CA ILE A 198 -13.36 10.62 35.42
C ILE A 198 -12.43 9.74 36.24
N ILE A 199 -11.72 8.83 35.58
CA ILE A 199 -10.68 8.02 36.21
C ILE A 199 -9.36 8.60 35.75
N ASN A 200 -8.66 9.33 36.62
CA ASN A 200 -7.34 9.89 36.32
C ASN A 200 -6.24 8.83 36.48
N ARG A 201 -6.39 7.96 37.49
CA ARG A 201 -5.46 6.88 37.84
C ARG A 201 -6.17 5.78 38.64
N GLY A 202 -5.87 4.51 38.35
CA GLY A 202 -6.35 3.35 39.13
C GLY A 202 -7.44 2.51 38.45
N ASP A 203 -7.94 1.52 39.21
CA ASP A 203 -8.92 0.52 38.79
C ASP A 203 -10.33 0.94 39.24
N LEU A 204 -11.31 1.00 38.32
CA LEU A 204 -12.73 0.97 38.66
C LEU A 204 -13.29 -0.44 38.44
N ILE A 205 -13.72 -1.08 39.53
CA ILE A 205 -14.29 -2.43 39.56
C ILE A 205 -15.79 -2.35 39.82
N LEU A 206 -16.61 -2.81 38.88
CA LEU A 206 -18.04 -3.05 39.06
C LEU A 206 -18.23 -4.53 39.41
N ALA A 207 -18.68 -4.86 40.63
CA ALA A 207 -18.83 -6.24 41.08
C ALA A 207 -20.29 -6.52 41.48
N GLY A 208 -21.10 -6.95 40.51
CA GLY A 208 -22.55 -7.09 40.67
C GLY A 208 -23.33 -5.77 40.68
N THR A 209 -22.76 -4.70 40.11
CA THR A 209 -23.33 -3.34 40.15
C THR A 209 -23.73 -2.84 38.77
N ASN A 210 -24.93 -2.27 38.66
CA ASN A 210 -25.33 -1.52 37.48
C ASN A 210 -24.90 -0.05 37.60
N LEU A 211 -24.09 0.42 36.66
CA LEU A 211 -23.73 1.81 36.53
C LEU A 211 -24.70 2.49 35.54
N GLN A 212 -25.67 3.22 36.07
CA GLN A 212 -26.74 3.85 35.33
C GLN A 212 -26.43 5.32 35.00
N ALA A 213 -26.44 5.72 33.73
CA ALA A 213 -26.34 7.13 33.37
C ALA A 213 -27.56 7.92 33.85
N ALA A 214 -27.31 9.10 34.44
CA ALA A 214 -28.33 10.05 34.86
C ALA A 214 -29.09 10.64 33.67
N ASN A 215 -28.43 10.75 32.51
CA ASN A 215 -29.00 11.26 31.27
C ASN A 215 -28.17 10.81 30.05
N THR A 216 -28.64 11.09 28.84
CA THR A 216 -27.96 10.71 27.58
C THR A 216 -26.64 11.45 27.34
N SER A 217 -26.38 12.54 28.06
CA SER A 217 -25.11 13.28 28.01
C SER A 217 -24.09 12.80 29.04
N SER A 218 -24.42 11.74 29.80
CA SER A 218 -23.51 11.19 30.80
C SER A 218 -22.35 10.46 30.13
N PHE A 219 -21.15 10.53 30.72
CA PHE A 219 -19.94 9.97 30.12
C PHE A 219 -18.99 9.38 31.17
N ILE A 220 -18.19 8.42 30.74
CA ILE A 220 -17.03 7.94 31.50
C ILE A 220 -15.79 8.40 30.74
N THR A 221 -14.89 9.10 31.43
CA THR A 221 -13.58 9.46 30.90
C THR A 221 -12.51 8.66 31.64
N LEU A 222 -11.67 7.96 30.89
CA LEU A 222 -10.42 7.41 31.41
C LEU A 222 -9.33 8.39 31.01
N GLU A 223 -8.92 9.23 31.96
CA GLU A 223 -7.81 10.15 31.79
C GLU A 223 -6.55 9.52 32.37
N THR A 224 -5.40 9.76 31.78
CA THR A 224 -4.11 9.36 32.36
C THR A 224 -3.26 10.60 32.57
N SER A 225 -3.74 11.47 33.45
CA SER A 225 -3.09 12.73 33.79
C SER A 225 -2.11 12.54 34.94
N GLY A 226 -0.81 12.56 34.64
CA GLY A 226 0.21 12.57 35.69
C GLY A 226 1.64 12.46 35.23
N SER A 227 2.47 13.46 35.53
CA SER A 227 3.90 13.21 35.62
C SER A 227 4.15 12.42 36.91
N GLN A 228 4.71 11.22 36.85
CA GLN A 228 5.53 10.76 37.98
C GLN A 228 6.75 11.69 38.02
N ALA A 229 6.69 12.74 38.84
CA ALA A 229 7.92 13.40 39.26
C ALA A 229 8.68 12.36 40.10
N GLY A 230 9.88 12.00 39.64
CA GLY A 230 10.63 10.83 40.09
C GLY A 230 10.69 10.69 41.61
N TYR A 231 9.99 9.68 42.14
CA TYR A 231 10.28 9.13 43.44
C TYR A 231 11.29 8.00 43.24
N ILE A 232 12.56 8.28 43.49
CA ILE A 232 13.60 7.26 43.63
C ILE A 232 13.50 6.78 45.07
N PRO A 233 13.00 5.56 45.36
CA PRO A 233 13.01 5.05 46.72
C PRO A 233 14.46 4.99 47.22
N ALA A 234 14.70 5.41 48.47
CA ALA A 234 16.02 5.51 49.10
C ALA A 234 16.81 4.18 49.17
N ASN A 235 16.22 3.06 48.74
CA ASN A 235 16.80 1.71 48.84
C ASN A 235 17.43 1.19 47.54
N GLY A 236 17.66 2.02 46.52
CA GLY A 236 18.54 1.69 45.40
C GLY A 236 18.08 0.56 44.45
N TYR A 237 16.85 0.05 44.60
CA TYR A 237 16.24 -0.83 43.60
C TYR A 237 15.69 0.00 42.44
N PRO A 238 15.94 -0.36 41.17
CA PRO A 238 15.27 0.27 40.04
C PRO A 238 13.78 0.00 40.18
N ALA A 239 13.00 1.04 40.47
CA ALA A 239 11.55 0.94 40.40
C ALA A 239 11.19 0.57 38.96
N ASN A 240 10.52 -0.57 38.77
CA ASN A 240 9.86 -0.87 37.51
C ASN A 240 8.97 0.34 37.18
N TYR A 241 9.30 1.04 36.10
CA TYR A 241 8.54 2.19 35.61
C TYR A 241 7.07 1.77 35.48
N THR A 242 6.26 2.16 36.47
CA THR A 242 4.87 1.76 36.53
C THR A 242 4.11 2.82 35.75
N TYR A 243 3.77 2.50 34.50
CA TYR A 243 3.05 3.39 33.59
C TYR A 243 1.72 3.85 34.22
N PRO A 244 1.31 5.11 34.04
CA PRO A 244 -0.03 5.53 34.45
C PRO A 244 -1.06 4.69 33.67
N TRP A 245 -1.94 3.99 34.41
CA TRP A 245 -3.00 3.17 33.84
C TRP A 245 -4.35 3.55 34.45
N ALA A 246 -5.38 3.46 33.62
CA ALA A 246 -6.77 3.58 34.01
C ALA A 246 -7.50 2.33 33.48
N LYS A 247 -8.28 1.68 34.33
CA LYS A 247 -8.92 0.41 34.01
C LYS A 247 -10.39 0.43 34.43
N LEU A 248 -11.23 -0.12 33.56
CA LEU A 248 -12.64 -0.36 33.83
C LEU A 248 -12.87 -1.88 33.78
N PHE A 249 -13.19 -2.44 34.93
CA PHE A 249 -13.40 -3.87 35.13
C PHE A 249 -14.84 -4.11 35.57
N THR A 250 -15.54 -5.01 34.90
CA THR A 250 -16.89 -5.43 35.30
C THR A 250 -16.93 -6.93 35.56
N ASN A 251 -17.44 -7.34 36.71
CA ASN A 251 -17.62 -8.73 37.11
C ASN A 251 -19.08 -9.00 37.54
N GLY A 252 -19.53 -10.23 37.33
CA GLY A 252 -20.92 -10.64 37.56
C GLY A 252 -21.91 -9.94 36.63
N ASN A 253 -23.17 -9.76 37.07
CA ASN A 253 -24.26 -9.16 36.29
C ASN A 253 -24.19 -7.63 36.17
N SER A 254 -22.98 -7.05 36.24
CA SER A 254 -22.77 -5.60 36.17
C SER A 254 -23.00 -5.06 34.77
N GLN A 255 -23.79 -3.99 34.63
CA GLN A 255 -24.05 -3.32 33.35
C GLN A 255 -23.72 -1.83 33.42
N ILE A 256 -23.44 -1.22 32.27
CA ILE A 256 -23.26 0.24 32.10
C ILE A 256 -24.31 0.70 31.09
N HIS A 257 -25.31 1.47 31.50
CA HIS A 257 -26.48 1.79 30.65
C HIS A 257 -27.21 3.07 31.08
N THR A 258 -27.96 3.72 30.19
CA THR A 258 -28.91 4.77 30.60
C THR A 258 -30.13 4.17 31.30
N ALA A 259 -30.98 5.01 31.91
CA ALA A 259 -32.26 4.56 32.47
C ALA A 259 -33.16 3.80 31.46
N ALA A 260 -33.04 4.11 30.16
CA ALA A 260 -33.76 3.44 29.08
C ALA A 260 -33.07 2.15 28.58
N GLY A 261 -31.92 1.78 29.17
CA GLY A 261 -31.08 0.67 28.71
C GLY A 261 -30.17 1.03 27.54
N ASP A 262 -30.11 2.31 27.15
CA ASP A 262 -29.25 2.73 26.04
C ASP A 262 -27.76 2.66 26.43
N PRO A 263 -26.87 2.42 25.45
CA PRO A 263 -25.43 2.47 25.67
C PRO A 263 -24.94 3.89 26.03
N ILE A 264 -23.80 3.99 26.75
CA ILE A 264 -23.19 5.27 27.20
C ILE A 264 -21.88 5.56 26.45
N ALA A 265 -21.50 6.83 26.32
CA ALA A 265 -20.24 7.22 25.71
C ALA A 265 -19.03 6.96 26.65
N LEU A 266 -17.97 6.38 26.11
CA LEU A 266 -16.67 6.20 26.76
C LEU A 266 -15.64 7.08 26.06
N THR A 267 -14.97 7.95 26.81
CA THR A 267 -13.87 8.77 26.31
C THR A 267 -12.55 8.31 26.93
N LEU A 268 -11.54 8.07 26.11
CA LEU A 268 -10.21 7.69 26.53
C LEU A 268 -9.26 8.83 26.17
N ASN A 269 -8.76 9.52 27.19
CA ASN A 269 -7.88 10.67 27.03
C ASN A 269 -6.49 10.33 27.55
N GLY A 270 -5.53 10.26 26.64
CA GLY A 270 -4.11 10.28 27.01
C GLY A 270 -3.66 11.71 27.33
N ASN A 271 -2.67 11.88 28.20
CA ASN A 271 -2.05 13.19 28.43
C ASN A 271 -0.94 13.49 27.39
N THR A 272 -0.75 14.76 27.05
CA THR A 272 0.17 15.27 26.02
C THR A 272 1.62 15.44 26.47
N SER A 273 1.91 15.32 27.78
CA SER A 273 3.18 15.76 28.36
C SER A 273 4.22 14.65 28.65
N LEU A 274 3.98 13.40 28.27
CA LEU A 274 4.91 12.28 28.49
C LEU A 274 5.40 11.69 27.16
N TYR A 275 6.62 12.05 26.76
CA TYR A 275 7.21 11.72 25.46
C TYR A 275 7.66 10.26 25.28
N SER A 276 7.43 9.34 26.22
CA SER A 276 8.03 7.99 26.15
C SER A 276 7.29 6.86 26.88
N ALA A 277 6.05 7.06 27.32
CA ALA A 277 5.32 6.07 28.11
C ALA A 277 4.08 5.59 27.36
N ASN A 278 4.01 4.28 27.07
CA ASN A 278 2.78 3.65 26.57
C ASN A 278 1.70 3.82 27.63
N VAL A 279 0.69 4.63 27.33
CA VAL A 279 -0.49 4.77 28.17
C VAL A 279 -1.44 3.65 27.81
N GLU A 280 -1.64 2.71 28.72
CA GLU A 280 -2.50 1.55 28.51
C GLU A 280 -3.81 1.73 29.26
N THR A 281 -4.90 1.70 28.50
CA THR A 281 -6.26 1.68 29.07
C THR A 281 -6.86 0.32 28.81
N TYR A 282 -7.35 -0.34 29.86
CA TYR A 282 -7.92 -1.68 29.74
C TYR A 282 -9.41 -1.70 30.03
N LEU A 283 -10.12 -2.43 29.18
CA LEU A 283 -11.50 -2.82 29.39
C LEU A 283 -11.58 -4.34 29.62
N TYR A 284 -12.23 -4.73 30.72
CA TYR A 284 -12.41 -6.12 31.10
C TYR A 284 -13.86 -6.40 31.47
N THR A 285 -14.43 -7.51 30.97
CA THR A 285 -15.76 -7.99 31.41
C THR A 285 -15.84 -9.52 31.49
N THR A 286 -16.25 -10.06 32.64
CA THR A 286 -16.59 -11.50 32.74
C THR A 286 -18.06 -11.79 32.44
N HIS A 287 -18.85 -10.76 32.10
CA HIS A 287 -20.29 -10.94 31.90
C HIS A 287 -20.62 -11.49 30.51
N ALA A 288 -21.53 -12.46 30.42
CA ALA A 288 -21.86 -13.14 29.17
C ALA A 288 -22.50 -12.23 28.11
N THR A 289 -23.25 -11.19 28.50
CA THR A 289 -23.83 -10.22 27.54
C THR A 289 -22.85 -9.12 27.13
N GLY A 290 -21.68 -9.07 27.78
CA GLY A 290 -20.61 -8.08 27.58
C GLY A 290 -21.01 -6.63 27.88
N LEU A 291 -20.23 -5.68 27.35
CA LEU A 291 -20.37 -4.24 27.59
C LEU A 291 -20.91 -3.51 26.35
N LYS A 292 -21.78 -2.53 26.56
CA LYS A 292 -22.39 -1.74 25.49
C LYS A 292 -22.07 -0.27 25.65
N PHE A 293 -21.42 0.33 24.65
CA PHE A 293 -21.14 1.76 24.58
C PHE A 293 -21.86 2.40 23.40
N SER A 294 -22.27 3.66 23.53
CA SER A 294 -22.89 4.38 22.40
C SER A 294 -21.80 4.80 21.45
N THR A 295 -20.82 5.55 21.96
CA THR A 295 -19.62 5.97 21.23
C THR A 295 -18.39 5.67 22.08
N VAL A 296 -17.31 5.18 21.47
CA VAL A 296 -15.99 5.10 22.11
C VAL A 296 -15.07 6.10 21.42
N ILE A 297 -14.64 7.12 22.14
CA ILE A 297 -13.76 8.14 21.58
C ILE A 297 -12.37 7.95 22.18
N VAL A 298 -11.38 7.65 21.34
CA VAL A 298 -9.97 7.56 21.74
C VAL A 298 -9.26 8.82 21.24
N GLN A 299 -8.92 9.72 22.17
CA GLN A 299 -8.25 10.99 21.87
C GLN A 299 -6.88 11.02 22.53
N ASN A 300 -5.78 11.11 21.77
CA ASN A 300 -4.55 11.81 22.16
C ASN A 300 -3.47 11.78 21.06
N LYS A 301 -2.56 12.76 21.11
CA LYS A 301 -1.48 13.04 20.15
C LYS A 301 -0.29 12.05 20.13
N VAL A 302 -0.11 11.17 21.12
CA VAL A 302 1.06 10.29 21.23
C VAL A 302 0.76 9.03 22.11
N TYR A 303 0.82 7.81 21.54
CA TYR A 303 0.89 6.46 22.19
C TYR A 303 -0.23 5.96 23.14
N THR A 304 -1.48 6.44 23.07
CA THR A 304 -2.58 5.81 23.85
C THR A 304 -3.03 4.50 23.19
N THR A 305 -2.97 3.38 23.93
CA THR A 305 -3.50 2.08 23.48
C THR A 305 -4.79 1.75 24.24
N PHE A 306 -5.90 1.58 23.50
CA PHE A 306 -7.11 0.96 24.04
C PHE A 306 -7.01 -0.55 23.88
N ARG A 307 -6.93 -1.27 25.01
CA ARG A 307 -6.87 -2.73 25.04
C ARG A 307 -8.17 -3.31 25.57
N VAL A 308 -8.71 -4.25 24.80
CA VAL A 308 -9.80 -5.12 25.24
C VAL A 308 -9.20 -6.46 25.68
N LEU A 309 -9.25 -6.77 26.97
CA LEU A 309 -8.68 -8.01 27.55
C LEU A 309 -9.75 -8.90 28.18
N ASP A 310 -9.60 -10.22 27.99
CA ASP A 310 -10.27 -11.30 28.72
C ASP A 310 -11.79 -11.15 28.85
N CYS A 311 -12.44 -10.63 27.79
CA CYS A 311 -13.87 -10.40 27.78
C CYS A 311 -14.65 -11.69 27.45
N VAL A 312 -15.51 -12.13 28.37
CA VAL A 312 -16.36 -13.34 28.19
C VAL A 312 -17.60 -13.04 27.33
N GLY A 313 -18.06 -11.78 27.29
CA GLY A 313 -19.18 -11.33 26.46
C GLY A 313 -18.80 -10.30 25.40
N ASN A 314 -19.77 -9.92 24.58
CA ASN A 314 -19.56 -8.98 23.47
C ASN A 314 -19.31 -7.56 23.95
N ILE A 315 -18.22 -6.92 23.52
CA ILE A 315 -18.15 -5.45 23.59
C ILE A 315 -18.78 -4.91 22.32
N SER A 316 -19.90 -4.21 22.47
CA SER A 316 -20.63 -3.57 21.39
C SER A 316 -20.53 -2.06 21.49
N VAL A 317 -20.16 -1.43 20.38
CA VAL A 317 -20.33 0.02 20.20
C VAL A 317 -21.55 0.22 19.30
N ARG A 318 -22.39 1.23 19.54
CA ARG A 318 -23.61 1.45 18.74
C ARG A 318 -23.42 2.45 17.61
N ASP A 319 -22.66 3.51 17.87
CA ASP A 319 -22.59 4.69 17.01
C ASP A 319 -21.22 4.77 16.31
N ASP A 320 -20.12 5.08 17.01
CA ASP A 320 -18.79 5.19 16.38
C ASP A 320 -17.60 4.88 17.33
N ILE A 321 -16.46 4.50 16.75
CA ILE A 321 -15.16 4.39 17.41
C ILE A 321 -14.20 5.36 16.71
N VAL A 322 -13.90 6.48 17.37
CA VAL A 322 -13.07 7.51 16.76
C VAL A 322 -11.64 7.40 17.29
N LEU A 323 -10.68 7.09 16.42
CA LEU A 323 -9.25 7.10 16.74
C LEU A 323 -8.62 8.42 16.25
N LYS A 324 -8.32 9.36 17.14
CA LYS A 324 -7.67 10.63 16.75
C LYS A 324 -6.17 10.59 16.99
N ASP A 325 -5.42 11.29 16.14
CA ASP A 325 -4.00 11.66 16.31
C ASP A 325 -3.03 10.49 16.63
N GLY A 326 -3.18 9.33 15.96
CA GLY A 326 -2.26 8.19 16.12
C GLY A 326 -2.59 7.22 17.26
N GLY A 327 -3.84 7.22 17.75
CA GLY A 327 -4.33 6.24 18.73
C GLY A 327 -4.26 4.79 18.22
N PHE A 328 -4.01 3.84 19.14
CA PHE A 328 -3.98 2.40 18.87
C PHE A 328 -5.21 1.71 19.47
N PHE A 329 -5.87 0.88 18.66
CA PHE A 329 -6.89 -0.05 19.12
C PHE A 329 -6.33 -1.46 19.07
N THR A 330 -6.34 -2.17 20.20
CA THR A 330 -5.86 -3.55 20.29
C THR A 330 -6.95 -4.47 20.80
N ASN A 331 -7.32 -5.44 19.98
CA ASN A 331 -8.28 -6.47 20.34
C ASN A 331 -7.61 -7.84 20.53
N HIS A 332 -7.67 -8.37 21.75
CA HIS A 332 -7.10 -9.68 22.08
C HIS A 332 -8.05 -10.87 21.81
N TYR A 333 -9.37 -10.65 21.62
CA TYR A 333 -10.42 -11.70 21.68
C TYR A 333 -11.52 -11.59 20.59
N GLN A 334 -12.32 -12.66 20.46
CA GLN A 334 -13.22 -12.90 19.31
C GLN A 334 -14.48 -12.01 19.25
N ASN A 335 -14.86 -11.35 20.35
CA ASN A 335 -16.22 -10.87 20.58
C ASN A 335 -16.35 -9.32 20.59
N PHE A 336 -15.62 -8.63 19.71
CA PHE A 336 -15.82 -7.19 19.53
C PHE A 336 -16.77 -6.93 18.36
N ILE A 337 -17.91 -6.31 18.64
CA ILE A 337 -18.94 -5.98 17.65
C ILE A 337 -18.92 -4.47 17.45
N ALA A 338 -18.31 -4.01 16.35
CA ALA A 338 -18.41 -2.63 15.93
C ALA A 338 -19.68 -2.41 15.09
N PRO A 339 -20.29 -1.21 15.14
CA PRO A 339 -21.43 -0.87 14.30
C PRO A 339 -21.03 -0.81 12.82
N SER A 340 -21.98 -1.05 11.91
CA SER A 340 -21.74 -1.02 10.45
C SER A 340 -21.33 0.36 9.92
N THR A 341 -21.48 1.42 10.72
CA THR A 341 -21.12 2.81 10.42
C THR A 341 -19.79 3.24 11.06
N THR A 342 -19.06 2.33 11.71
CA THR A 342 -17.82 2.69 12.42
C THR A 342 -16.73 3.13 11.45
N HIS A 343 -16.09 4.25 11.78
CA HIS A 343 -14.97 4.79 11.04
C HIS A 343 -13.71 4.76 11.91
N LEU A 344 -12.89 3.69 11.80
CA LEU A 344 -11.59 3.57 12.49
C LEU A 344 -10.50 4.37 11.76
N LEU A 345 -10.82 5.62 11.41
CA LEU A 345 -10.01 6.51 10.59
C LEU A 345 -9.03 7.29 11.47
N GLY A 346 -7.76 7.38 11.09
CA GLY A 346 -6.76 8.23 11.77
C GLY A 346 -5.79 7.53 12.74
N GLY A 347 -5.85 6.19 12.84
CA GLY A 347 -4.94 5.41 13.69
C GLY A 347 -4.67 4.00 13.17
N THR A 348 -3.97 3.20 13.98
CA THR A 348 -3.62 1.81 13.66
C THR A 348 -4.47 0.85 14.50
N VAL A 349 -5.20 -0.03 13.81
CA VAL A 349 -5.89 -1.15 14.44
C VAL A 349 -4.97 -2.37 14.41
N SER A 350 -4.50 -2.80 15.58
CA SER A 350 -3.55 -3.90 15.68
C SER A 350 -4.20 -5.11 16.35
N TYR A 351 -4.27 -6.21 15.63
CA TYR A 351 -4.58 -7.54 16.17
C TYR A 351 -3.26 -8.12 16.69
N GLN A 352 -2.86 -7.69 17.89
CA GLN A 352 -1.47 -7.61 18.34
C GLN A 352 -0.67 -8.93 18.44
N LYS A 353 0.64 -8.68 18.42
CA LYS A 353 1.83 -9.50 18.70
C LYS A 353 1.82 -10.01 20.14
N ASN A 354 2.31 -11.24 20.35
CA ASN A 354 2.47 -11.85 21.67
C ASN A 354 3.05 -10.86 22.68
N ASP A 355 2.23 -10.37 23.62
CA ASP A 355 2.72 -9.77 24.85
C ASP A 355 3.32 -10.94 25.67
N PRO A 356 4.64 -10.96 25.94
CA PRO A 356 5.27 -12.06 26.68
C PRO A 356 4.70 -12.22 28.10
N SER A 357 3.97 -11.21 28.59
CA SER A 357 3.32 -11.20 29.90
C SER A 357 2.03 -12.02 29.96
N TYR A 358 1.47 -12.41 28.81
CA TYR A 358 0.18 -13.12 28.74
C TYR A 358 0.28 -14.33 27.80
N ALA A 359 0.22 -15.54 28.38
CA ALA A 359 0.14 -16.78 27.62
C ALA A 359 -1.25 -16.91 26.97
N ILE A 360 -1.44 -16.31 25.81
CA ILE A 360 -2.74 -16.32 25.08
C ILE A 360 -2.83 -17.62 24.25
N PRO A 361 -3.98 -18.33 24.23
CA PRO A 361 -4.14 -19.58 23.49
C PRO A 361 -3.83 -19.41 21.99
N THR A 362 -2.94 -20.26 21.46
CA THR A 362 -2.34 -20.19 20.12
C THR A 362 -3.26 -20.64 18.97
N SER A 363 -4.59 -20.71 19.14
CA SER A 363 -5.46 -21.45 18.21
C SER A 363 -6.85 -20.87 17.90
N SER A 364 -7.19 -19.65 18.33
CA SER A 364 -8.50 -19.07 18.01
C SER A 364 -8.45 -18.18 16.77
N ASP A 365 -9.32 -18.47 15.80
CA ASP A 365 -9.61 -17.57 14.68
C ASP A 365 -10.07 -16.20 15.22
N GLN A 366 -9.59 -15.10 14.66
CA GLN A 366 -10.10 -13.76 14.98
C GLN A 366 -10.85 -13.19 13.79
N TYR A 367 -11.98 -12.55 14.04
CA TYR A 367 -12.78 -11.92 13.00
C TYR A 367 -12.34 -10.47 12.77
N VAL A 368 -12.01 -10.14 11.52
CA VAL A 368 -11.65 -8.81 11.06
C VAL A 368 -12.91 -8.11 10.59
N MET A 369 -13.19 -6.94 11.15
CA MET A 369 -14.45 -6.24 10.93
C MET A 369 -14.52 -5.61 9.53
N ALA A 370 -15.71 -5.59 8.96
CA ALA A 370 -16.02 -4.99 7.67
C ALA A 370 -16.21 -3.46 7.77
N VAL A 371 -15.16 -2.75 8.17
CA VAL A 371 -15.17 -1.29 8.38
C VAL A 371 -13.98 -0.62 7.68
N PRO A 372 -14.03 0.70 7.41
CA PRO A 372 -12.85 1.45 7.01
C PRO A 372 -11.84 1.57 8.15
N TYR A 373 -10.57 1.33 7.85
CA TYR A 373 -9.42 1.48 8.74
C TYR A 373 -8.53 2.64 8.28
N GLY A 374 -7.78 3.26 9.20
CA GLY A 374 -6.53 3.94 8.86
C GLY A 374 -5.50 2.89 8.43
N ASN A 375 -4.70 2.44 9.41
CA ASN A 375 -3.83 1.27 9.25
C ASN A 375 -4.44 0.04 9.94
N VAL A 376 -4.15 -1.15 9.41
CA VAL A 376 -4.47 -2.42 10.06
C VAL A 376 -3.25 -3.34 10.12
N GLU A 377 -3.03 -3.95 11.28
CA GLU A 377 -1.92 -4.86 11.53
C GLU A 377 -2.43 -6.18 12.10
N PHE A 378 -1.92 -7.29 11.57
CA PHE A 378 -2.26 -8.65 11.99
C PHE A 378 -1.01 -9.35 12.51
N PHE A 379 -0.73 -9.30 13.81
CA PHE A 379 0.49 -9.89 14.38
C PHE A 379 0.26 -11.15 15.22
N LYS A 380 -0.98 -11.40 15.66
CA LYS A 380 -1.31 -12.60 16.44
C LYS A 380 -1.23 -13.86 15.56
N PRO A 381 -0.56 -14.94 15.97
CA PRO A 381 -0.67 -16.25 15.31
C PRO A 381 -2.13 -16.70 15.11
N GLY A 382 -2.38 -17.51 14.07
CA GLY A 382 -3.71 -18.03 13.72
C GLY A 382 -4.46 -17.19 12.68
N ASN A 383 -5.65 -17.65 12.30
CA ASN A 383 -6.41 -17.03 11.22
C ASN A 383 -7.01 -15.68 11.63
N LYS A 384 -7.07 -14.75 10.68
CA LYS A 384 -7.74 -13.45 10.74
C LYS A 384 -8.80 -13.46 9.64
N ILE A 385 -10.05 -13.71 9.97
CA ILE A 385 -11.13 -13.96 9.01
C ILE A 385 -11.92 -12.68 8.80
N ALA A 386 -11.88 -12.11 7.60
CA ALA A 386 -12.74 -10.99 7.24
C ALA A 386 -14.23 -11.37 7.34
N THR A 387 -15.05 -10.52 7.94
CA THR A 387 -16.51 -10.70 8.02
C THR A 387 -17.27 -9.97 6.92
N GLY A 388 -16.56 -9.23 6.06
CA GLY A 388 -17.12 -8.47 4.95
C GLY A 388 -16.04 -7.71 4.19
N ASN A 389 -16.48 -6.88 3.24
CA ASN A 389 -15.58 -5.95 2.55
C ASN A 389 -14.99 -4.94 3.54
N PHE A 390 -13.73 -4.60 3.39
CA PHE A 390 -13.10 -3.57 4.20
C PHE A 390 -12.15 -2.73 3.35
N SER A 391 -11.79 -1.56 3.85
CA SER A 391 -10.89 -0.64 3.17
C SER A 391 -9.90 -0.03 4.16
N THR A 392 -8.70 0.28 3.69
CA THR A 392 -7.75 1.14 4.42
C THR A 392 -7.70 2.54 3.79
N GLY A 393 -7.42 3.55 4.60
CA GLY A 393 -7.36 4.96 4.19
C GLY A 393 -8.72 5.68 4.14
N VAL A 394 -8.67 7.01 4.12
CA VAL A 394 -9.83 7.89 3.93
C VAL A 394 -9.93 8.37 2.48
N SER A 395 -11.16 8.49 1.98
CA SER A 395 -11.49 9.07 0.66
C SER A 395 -11.18 10.57 0.53
N SER A 396 -10.53 11.20 1.52
CA SER A 396 -10.23 12.63 1.49
C SER A 396 -8.85 12.89 0.87
N PRO A 397 -8.78 13.48 -0.33
CA PRO A 397 -7.52 13.83 -0.96
C PRO A 397 -7.03 15.14 -0.32
N ALA A 398 -6.02 15.11 0.56
CA ALA A 398 -5.02 16.21 0.71
C ALA A 398 -4.15 16.15 1.98
N THR A 399 -4.49 15.43 3.04
CA THR A 399 -3.65 15.47 4.26
C THR A 399 -2.65 14.32 4.24
N SER A 400 -1.41 14.63 3.84
CA SER A 400 -0.22 13.82 4.04
C SER A 400 -0.15 13.34 5.50
N GLY A 401 -0.37 12.05 5.76
CA GLY A 401 -0.10 11.47 7.08
C GLY A 401 -1.12 10.46 7.65
N VAL A 402 -2.22 10.14 6.95
CA VAL A 402 -3.03 8.97 7.34
C VAL A 402 -2.66 7.81 6.42
N ASP A 403 -1.65 7.05 6.82
CA ASP A 403 -1.26 5.84 6.08
C ASP A 403 -2.43 4.85 6.09
N GLY A 404 -2.62 4.22 4.93
CA GLY A 404 -3.67 3.25 4.64
C GLY A 404 -3.09 1.85 4.50
N ASP A 405 -2.25 1.45 5.46
CA ASP A 405 -1.42 0.25 5.34
C ASP A 405 -2.14 -0.99 5.88
N ILE A 406 -1.85 -2.13 5.25
CA ILE A 406 -2.13 -3.47 5.77
C ILE A 406 -0.79 -4.13 6.08
N THR A 407 -0.58 -4.53 7.33
CA THR A 407 0.59 -5.33 7.72
C THR A 407 0.16 -6.70 8.23
N ILE A 408 0.67 -7.77 7.62
CA ILE A 408 0.48 -9.15 8.07
C ILE A 408 1.78 -9.61 8.73
N GLY A 409 1.69 -10.11 9.96
CA GLY A 409 2.81 -10.57 10.77
C GLY A 409 3.42 -11.88 10.29
N ALA A 410 4.46 -12.35 10.99
CA ALA A 410 5.28 -13.50 10.61
C ALA A 410 4.51 -14.84 10.49
N SER A 411 5.20 -15.85 9.95
CA SER A 411 4.78 -17.15 9.36
C SER A 411 3.60 -17.94 9.92
N THR A 412 3.10 -17.64 11.11
CA THR A 412 1.93 -18.31 11.71
C THR A 412 0.65 -17.50 11.65
N THR A 413 0.70 -16.25 11.19
CA THR A 413 -0.50 -15.41 11.03
C THR A 413 -1.05 -15.57 9.61
N VAL A 414 -2.33 -15.87 9.47
CA VAL A 414 -2.98 -16.02 8.16
C VAL A 414 -4.16 -15.06 8.06
N PHE A 415 -4.15 -14.15 7.09
CA PHE A 415 -5.29 -13.30 6.79
C PHE A 415 -6.19 -13.95 5.73
N LYS A 416 -7.45 -14.20 6.10
CA LYS A 416 -8.47 -14.88 5.28
C LYS A 416 -9.51 -13.88 4.78
N LEU A 417 -9.46 -13.56 3.50
CA LEU A 417 -10.42 -12.61 2.89
C LEU A 417 -11.67 -13.29 2.32
N LEU A 418 -11.64 -14.62 2.15
CA LEU A 418 -12.76 -15.44 1.68
C LEU A 418 -13.26 -15.02 0.28
N ASN A 419 -14.38 -14.31 0.18
CA ASN A 419 -14.98 -13.82 -1.07
C ASN A 419 -15.19 -12.31 -1.07
N TYR A 420 -14.59 -11.61 -0.11
CA TYR A 420 -14.75 -10.17 0.08
C TYR A 420 -13.72 -9.35 -0.70
N THR A 421 -13.89 -8.03 -0.69
CA THR A 421 -12.96 -7.07 -1.28
C THR A 421 -12.17 -6.34 -0.21
N ALA A 422 -10.85 -6.31 -0.36
CA ALA A 422 -9.95 -5.44 0.39
C ALA A 422 -9.54 -4.25 -0.50
N SER A 423 -9.93 -3.04 -0.13
CA SER A 423 -9.53 -1.82 -0.85
C SER A 423 -8.39 -1.11 -0.11
N ILE A 424 -7.24 -0.93 -0.75
CA ILE A 424 -6.00 -0.52 -0.10
C ILE A 424 -5.54 0.84 -0.64
N TRP A 425 -5.27 1.78 0.27
CA TRP A 425 -4.81 3.12 -0.11
C TRP A 425 -3.28 3.24 -0.18
N ASN A 426 -2.53 2.49 0.61
CA ASN A 426 -1.07 2.64 0.69
C ASN A 426 -0.36 1.28 0.65
N VAL A 427 0.34 0.85 1.70
CA VAL A 427 1.23 -0.31 1.64
C VAL A 427 0.51 -1.62 2.00
N TRP A 428 0.73 -2.67 1.20
CA TRP A 428 0.54 -4.07 1.60
C TRP A 428 1.88 -4.65 2.04
N ASN A 429 2.01 -4.98 3.31
CA ASN A 429 3.24 -5.44 3.93
C ASN A 429 3.04 -6.82 4.58
N ASN A 430 3.45 -7.89 3.90
CA ASN A 430 3.46 -9.23 4.48
C ASN A 430 4.86 -9.53 5.05
N LEU A 431 4.97 -9.62 6.37
CA LEU A 431 6.23 -9.90 7.07
C LEU A 431 6.54 -11.41 7.17
N GLY A 432 5.66 -12.26 6.66
CA GLY A 432 5.87 -13.70 6.53
C GLY A 432 6.79 -14.06 5.37
N THR A 433 7.53 -15.16 5.53
CA THR A 433 8.31 -15.79 4.45
C THR A 433 7.48 -16.81 3.64
N THR A 434 6.22 -17.01 4.01
CA THR A 434 5.24 -17.95 3.43
C THR A 434 3.93 -17.21 3.13
N ALA A 435 3.06 -17.81 2.31
CA ALA A 435 1.74 -17.25 1.96
C ALA A 435 0.87 -17.12 3.22
N ASN A 436 0.98 -15.95 3.87
CA ASN A 436 0.23 -15.56 5.06
C ASN A 436 -1.10 -14.89 4.69
N PHE A 437 -1.47 -14.94 3.42
CA PHE A 437 -2.73 -14.48 2.87
C PHE A 437 -3.45 -15.66 2.21
N ASP A 438 -4.65 -15.95 2.70
CA ASP A 438 -5.56 -16.96 2.14
C ASP A 438 -6.77 -16.23 1.55
N GLU A 439 -6.78 -16.19 0.25
CA GLU A 439 -7.64 -15.33 -0.54
C GLU A 439 -8.99 -15.93 -0.90
N GLY A 440 -9.17 -17.25 -0.86
CA GLY A 440 -10.34 -17.90 -1.44
C GLY A 440 -10.65 -17.41 -2.87
N THR A 441 -11.74 -16.67 -3.04
CA THR A 441 -12.17 -16.05 -4.32
C THR A 441 -12.23 -14.52 -4.25
N SER A 442 -11.50 -13.93 -3.29
CA SER A 442 -11.53 -12.51 -2.95
C SER A 442 -10.93 -11.58 -4.00
N LYS A 443 -11.14 -10.27 -3.80
CA LYS A 443 -10.58 -9.18 -4.61
C LYS A 443 -9.71 -8.27 -3.75
N VAL A 444 -8.47 -8.04 -4.18
CA VAL A 444 -7.59 -7.01 -3.62
C VAL A 444 -7.48 -5.86 -4.60
N HIS A 445 -7.81 -4.65 -4.15
CA HIS A 445 -7.92 -3.46 -4.98
C HIS A 445 -7.08 -2.32 -4.43
N PHE A 446 -5.98 -2.01 -5.11
CA PHE A 446 -5.16 -0.85 -4.82
C PHE A 446 -5.78 0.40 -5.45
N TRP A 447 -6.24 1.31 -4.59
CA TRP A 447 -6.97 2.51 -4.99
C TRP A 447 -6.27 3.82 -4.59
N GLY A 448 -5.13 3.74 -3.90
CA GLY A 448 -4.32 4.89 -3.55
C GLY A 448 -3.85 5.73 -4.75
N THR A 449 -3.85 7.04 -4.58
CA THR A 449 -3.25 8.02 -5.52
C THR A 449 -1.78 8.34 -5.24
N GLY A 450 -1.26 7.89 -4.09
CA GLY A 450 0.14 8.09 -3.67
C GLY A 450 1.11 7.09 -4.30
N TYR A 451 2.00 6.55 -3.47
CA TYR A 451 2.99 5.53 -3.83
C TYR A 451 2.72 4.21 -3.07
N PRO A 452 1.54 3.57 -3.21
CA PRO A 452 1.30 2.26 -2.62
C PRO A 452 2.37 1.26 -3.04
N ALA A 453 2.65 0.30 -2.17
CA ALA A 453 3.66 -0.72 -2.43
C ALA A 453 3.18 -2.09 -1.95
N ILE A 454 3.60 -3.14 -2.65
CA ILE A 454 3.40 -4.54 -2.23
C ILE A 454 4.77 -5.10 -1.85
N LYS A 455 4.90 -5.48 -0.58
CA LYS A 455 6.15 -5.94 0.03
C LYS A 455 5.89 -7.27 0.75
N VAL A 456 6.79 -8.22 0.54
CA VAL A 456 6.86 -9.48 1.28
C VAL A 456 8.27 -9.62 1.86
N ALA A 457 8.39 -9.84 3.16
CA ALA A 457 9.69 -9.95 3.82
C ALA A 457 10.47 -11.19 3.34
N GLY A 458 11.80 -11.09 3.31
CA GLY A 458 12.68 -12.21 2.95
C GLY A 458 12.68 -12.61 1.47
N GLY A 459 12.10 -11.78 0.58
CA GLY A 459 12.06 -12.06 -0.87
C GLY A 459 11.03 -13.13 -1.28
N GLY A 460 10.09 -13.47 -0.38
CA GLY A 460 8.96 -14.34 -0.69
C GLY A 460 8.02 -13.72 -1.74
N GLY A 461 7.06 -14.53 -2.22
CA GLY A 461 6.00 -14.08 -3.12
C GLY A 461 4.62 -14.14 -2.46
N GLU A 462 3.69 -13.35 -3.00
CA GLU A 462 2.28 -13.32 -2.57
C GLU A 462 1.37 -13.80 -3.70
N ASP A 463 0.31 -14.51 -3.34
CA ASP A 463 -0.72 -14.98 -4.27
C ASP A 463 -1.96 -14.08 -4.14
N PHE A 464 -2.54 -13.70 -5.28
CA PHE A 464 -3.76 -12.91 -5.38
C PHE A 464 -4.78 -13.59 -6.32
N TYR A 465 -6.03 -13.73 -5.89
CA TYR A 465 -7.06 -14.35 -6.72
C TYR A 465 -7.49 -13.36 -7.79
N LYS A 466 -7.88 -12.16 -7.35
CA LYS A 466 -8.21 -11.00 -8.18
C LYS A 466 -7.45 -9.79 -7.70
N LEU A 467 -6.69 -9.15 -8.59
CA LEU A 467 -5.81 -8.03 -8.29
C LEU A 467 -6.14 -6.82 -9.16
N TYR A 468 -6.47 -5.69 -8.53
CA TYR A 468 -7.02 -4.50 -9.19
C TYR A 468 -6.21 -3.24 -8.90
N LYS A 469 -6.03 -2.37 -9.90
CA LYS A 469 -5.49 -1.00 -9.80
C LYS A 469 -6.34 -0.03 -10.63
N SER A 470 -6.94 1.00 -10.02
CA SER A 470 -7.94 1.85 -10.72
C SER A 470 -7.91 3.37 -10.52
N ASN A 471 -6.93 3.92 -9.79
CA ASN A 471 -6.73 5.37 -9.65
C ASN A 471 -5.39 5.81 -10.26
N THR A 472 -5.17 7.12 -10.38
CA THR A 472 -3.85 7.69 -10.72
C THR A 472 -2.80 7.34 -9.63
N GLY A 473 -1.51 7.58 -9.85
CA GLY A 473 -0.44 7.24 -8.90
C GLY A 473 0.22 5.87 -9.13
N TYR A 474 1.28 5.60 -8.39
CA TYR A 474 2.24 4.51 -8.62
C TYR A 474 2.05 3.35 -7.65
N LEU A 475 1.91 2.12 -8.15
CA LEU A 475 1.98 0.91 -7.36
C LEU A 475 3.32 0.22 -7.58
N THR A 476 4.13 0.18 -6.52
CA THR A 476 5.47 -0.40 -6.55
C THR A 476 5.46 -1.83 -6.03
N GLN A 477 5.78 -2.78 -6.90
CA GLN A 477 5.91 -4.20 -6.55
C GLN A 477 7.37 -4.53 -6.17
N ILE A 478 7.58 -4.96 -4.92
CA ILE A 478 8.90 -5.27 -4.35
C ILE A 478 9.08 -6.78 -4.09
N CYS A 479 8.06 -7.60 -4.41
CA CYS A 479 8.07 -9.05 -4.25
C CYS A 479 7.54 -9.78 -5.50
N GLU A 480 7.64 -11.11 -5.53
CA GLU A 480 6.90 -11.91 -6.51
C GLU A 480 5.38 -11.82 -6.24
N ILE A 481 4.60 -11.70 -7.32
CA ILE A 481 3.14 -11.66 -7.30
C ILE A 481 2.60 -12.69 -8.30
N ARG A 482 1.74 -13.56 -7.81
CA ARG A 482 1.06 -14.61 -8.58
C ARG A 482 -0.43 -14.34 -8.60
N VAL A 483 -1.02 -14.24 -9.79
CA VAL A 483 -2.45 -13.94 -9.94
C VAL A 483 -3.19 -15.18 -10.43
N ALA A 484 -4.24 -15.61 -9.72
CA ALA A 484 -4.93 -16.85 -10.05
C ALA A 484 -6.05 -16.70 -11.07
N ASN A 485 -6.87 -15.66 -10.96
CA ASN A 485 -8.07 -15.50 -11.79
C ASN A 485 -8.04 -14.25 -12.65
N GLU A 486 -7.79 -13.08 -12.07
CA GLU A 486 -7.89 -11.81 -12.81
C GLU A 486 -6.90 -10.75 -12.32
N TYR A 487 -6.13 -10.19 -13.25
CA TYR A 487 -5.44 -8.92 -13.07
C TYR A 487 -6.17 -7.83 -13.84
N ASN A 488 -6.51 -6.71 -13.20
CA ASN A 488 -7.26 -5.62 -13.80
C ASN A 488 -6.60 -4.26 -13.50
N MET A 489 -6.24 -3.53 -14.55
CA MET A 489 -5.70 -2.17 -14.44
C MET A 489 -6.49 -1.20 -15.31
N SER A 490 -7.07 -0.17 -14.68
CA SER A 490 -7.86 0.86 -15.37
C SER A 490 -7.26 2.25 -15.33
N ALA A 491 -6.29 2.52 -14.44
CA ALA A 491 -5.57 3.80 -14.35
C ALA A 491 -4.29 3.66 -13.51
N GLY A 492 -3.43 4.70 -13.58
CA GLY A 492 -2.19 4.80 -12.80
C GLY A 492 -1.09 3.88 -13.31
N ASP A 493 -0.01 3.81 -12.54
CA ASP A 493 1.21 3.10 -12.93
C ASP A 493 1.43 1.90 -12.03
N TRP A 494 1.82 0.76 -12.60
CA TRP A 494 2.28 -0.43 -11.87
C TRP A 494 3.72 -0.72 -12.26
N GLN A 495 4.64 -0.66 -11.30
CA GLN A 495 6.06 -0.87 -11.54
C GLN A 495 6.57 -2.08 -10.78
N THR A 496 7.11 -3.07 -11.50
CA THR A 496 7.95 -4.09 -10.88
C THR A 496 9.31 -3.45 -10.58
N THR A 497 9.53 -2.98 -9.36
CA THR A 497 10.78 -2.27 -9.01
C THR A 497 12.00 -3.14 -9.26
N GLN A 498 13.01 -2.54 -9.88
CA GLN A 498 14.33 -3.13 -10.10
C GLN A 498 15.37 -2.74 -9.04
N SER A 499 15.04 -1.80 -8.15
CA SER A 499 15.99 -1.21 -7.18
C SER A 499 16.56 -2.19 -6.14
N TYR A 500 16.15 -3.47 -6.15
CA TYR A 500 16.82 -4.55 -5.41
C TYR A 500 17.50 -5.51 -6.40
N PRO A 501 18.84 -5.46 -6.53
CA PRO A 501 19.58 -6.03 -7.65
C PRO A 501 19.74 -7.57 -7.63
N THR A 502 18.88 -8.31 -6.93
CA THR A 502 19.03 -9.78 -6.80
C THR A 502 17.76 -10.59 -7.04
N ILE A 503 16.56 -9.99 -7.11
CA ILE A 503 15.32 -10.71 -7.45
C ILE A 503 14.50 -9.83 -8.39
N ALA A 504 14.55 -10.13 -9.67
CA ALA A 504 13.64 -9.52 -10.63
C ALA A 504 12.21 -10.01 -10.33
N ASN A 505 11.42 -9.16 -9.69
CA ASN A 505 10.08 -9.47 -9.21
C ASN A 505 9.15 -9.89 -10.36
N SER A 506 8.47 -11.02 -10.19
CA SER A 506 7.57 -11.59 -11.20
C SER A 506 6.15 -11.11 -10.96
N LEU A 507 5.47 -10.64 -12.02
CA LEU A 507 4.02 -10.52 -12.05
C LEU A 507 3.50 -11.56 -13.05
N LYS A 508 2.99 -12.69 -12.54
CA LYS A 508 2.67 -13.88 -13.36
C LYS A 508 1.31 -14.46 -13.05
N SER A 509 0.76 -15.20 -14.01
CA SER A 509 -0.44 -16.00 -13.77
C SER A 509 -0.10 -17.33 -13.09
N THR A 510 -1.01 -17.84 -12.25
CA THR A 510 -0.91 -19.24 -11.75
C THR A 510 -1.54 -20.24 -12.70
N THR A 511 -2.44 -19.79 -13.58
CA THR A 511 -3.11 -20.63 -14.57
C THR A 511 -3.07 -19.99 -15.96
N ALA A 512 -3.29 -20.79 -17.00
CA ALA A 512 -3.44 -20.30 -18.37
C ALA A 512 -4.79 -19.60 -18.62
N SER A 513 -5.73 -19.70 -17.69
CA SER A 513 -7.05 -19.04 -17.75
C SER A 513 -7.07 -17.66 -17.08
N THR A 514 -6.01 -17.28 -16.36
CA THR A 514 -5.96 -15.98 -15.67
C THR A 514 -6.07 -14.83 -16.67
N LEU A 515 -7.04 -13.94 -16.46
CA LEU A 515 -7.30 -12.80 -17.33
C LEU A 515 -6.30 -11.67 -17.04
N LEU A 516 -5.73 -11.11 -18.12
CA LEU A 516 -4.95 -9.87 -18.10
C LEU A 516 -5.81 -8.76 -18.74
N ASN A 517 -6.43 -7.94 -17.90
CA ASN A 517 -7.31 -6.83 -18.28
C ASN A 517 -6.59 -5.49 -18.07
N ILE A 518 -6.39 -4.72 -19.14
CA ILE A 518 -5.83 -3.36 -19.06
C ILE A 518 -6.69 -2.41 -19.91
N SER A 519 -7.45 -1.55 -19.26
CA SER A 519 -8.28 -0.53 -19.91
C SER A 519 -7.68 0.88 -19.79
N GLY A 520 -6.67 1.07 -18.94
CA GLY A 520 -5.95 2.33 -18.75
C GLY A 520 -4.74 2.15 -17.84
N GLY A 521 -3.92 3.21 -17.69
CA GLY A 521 -2.68 3.18 -16.90
C GLY A 521 -1.47 2.57 -17.62
N ASN A 522 -0.34 2.48 -16.93
CA ASN A 522 0.94 1.98 -17.45
C ASN A 522 1.46 0.80 -16.61
N LEU A 523 1.73 -0.34 -17.24
CA LEU A 523 2.31 -1.52 -16.60
C LEU A 523 3.77 -1.67 -17.03
N TYR A 524 4.69 -1.57 -16.08
CA TYR A 524 6.13 -1.67 -16.31
C TYR A 524 6.65 -3.03 -15.83
N LEU A 525 7.23 -3.79 -16.76
CA LEU A 525 7.71 -5.16 -16.59
C LEU A 525 9.24 -5.22 -16.69
N GLY A 526 9.91 -5.31 -15.55
CA GLY A 526 11.37 -5.20 -15.42
C GLY A 526 12.12 -6.54 -15.45
N LYS A 527 11.40 -7.66 -15.42
CA LYS A 527 12.03 -8.98 -15.28
C LYS A 527 12.76 -9.43 -16.53
N THR A 528 14.04 -9.79 -16.38
CA THR A 528 14.94 -10.20 -17.47
C THR A 528 15.04 -11.72 -17.63
N GLY A 529 15.43 -12.20 -18.80
CA GLY A 529 15.70 -13.63 -19.06
C GLY A 529 14.45 -14.52 -19.12
N VAL A 530 13.25 -13.94 -19.16
CA VAL A 530 11.97 -14.65 -19.25
C VAL A 530 11.09 -14.06 -20.36
N ILE A 531 10.05 -14.79 -20.73
CA ILE A 531 8.99 -14.31 -21.64
C ILE A 531 8.00 -13.47 -20.84
N VAL A 532 7.89 -12.18 -21.17
CA VAL A 532 7.01 -11.20 -20.52
C VAL A 532 5.89 -10.73 -21.47
N PRO A 533 4.67 -10.45 -20.97
CA PRO A 533 4.19 -10.72 -19.61
C PRO A 533 4.21 -12.23 -19.28
N GLU A 534 4.42 -12.56 -18.01
CA GLU A 534 4.39 -13.94 -17.50
C GLU A 534 2.94 -14.46 -17.30
N PHE A 535 1.97 -13.83 -17.97
CA PHE A 535 0.61 -14.31 -18.11
C PHE A 535 0.51 -15.21 -19.35
N THR A 536 0.17 -16.48 -19.14
CA THR A 536 0.23 -17.52 -20.18
C THR A 536 -1.07 -17.70 -20.95
N ASN A 537 -2.11 -16.92 -20.65
CA ASN A 537 -3.36 -16.92 -21.38
C ASN A 537 -3.17 -16.64 -22.87
N THR A 538 -4.07 -17.23 -23.67
CA THR A 538 -4.03 -17.15 -25.13
C THR A 538 -4.45 -15.77 -25.63
N THR A 539 -5.24 -15.02 -24.86
CA THR A 539 -5.76 -13.70 -25.23
C THR A 539 -5.63 -12.70 -24.08
N TYR A 540 -5.08 -11.52 -24.37
CA TYR A 540 -5.06 -10.38 -23.45
C TYR A 540 -6.22 -9.44 -23.78
N ASN A 541 -6.86 -8.87 -22.76
CA ASN A 541 -7.91 -7.87 -22.92
C ASN A 541 -7.33 -6.49 -22.62
N ILE A 542 -6.57 -5.97 -23.58
CA ILE A 542 -5.89 -4.67 -23.48
C ILE A 542 -6.63 -3.71 -24.41
N THR A 543 -7.57 -2.95 -23.86
CA THR A 543 -8.40 -1.97 -24.60
C THR A 543 -7.88 -0.55 -24.47
N GLY A 544 -7.00 -0.31 -23.49
CA GLY A 544 -6.35 0.97 -23.26
C GLY A 544 -5.00 0.79 -22.56
N GLY A 545 -4.47 1.87 -22.01
CA GLY A 545 -3.20 1.85 -21.29
C GLY A 545 -1.98 1.51 -22.15
N TYR A 546 -0.87 1.23 -21.48
CA TYR A 546 0.45 1.01 -22.06
C TYR A 546 1.21 -0.05 -21.26
N ILE A 547 1.85 -1.00 -21.95
CA ILE A 547 2.78 -1.96 -21.32
C ILE A 547 4.21 -1.62 -21.72
N ALA A 548 5.04 -1.34 -20.73
CA ALA A 548 6.47 -1.11 -20.90
C ALA A 548 7.28 -2.36 -20.58
N PHE A 549 8.22 -2.69 -21.45
CA PHE A 549 9.22 -3.72 -21.24
C PHE A 549 10.54 -3.04 -20.84
N ASP A 550 10.75 -2.88 -19.54
CA ASP A 550 11.72 -1.93 -18.97
C ASP A 550 12.91 -2.58 -18.23
N GLY A 551 13.11 -3.89 -18.35
CA GLY A 551 14.23 -4.55 -17.66
C GLY A 551 15.60 -4.10 -18.16
N ASP A 552 16.61 -4.00 -17.28
CA ASP A 552 17.96 -3.59 -17.71
C ASP A 552 18.69 -4.62 -18.59
N GLY A 553 18.20 -5.86 -18.60
CA GLY A 553 18.73 -6.96 -19.40
C GLY A 553 17.80 -7.39 -20.53
N ALA A 554 18.15 -8.52 -21.14
CA ALA A 554 17.39 -9.09 -22.24
C ALA A 554 15.98 -9.51 -21.80
N GLN A 555 14.97 -9.21 -22.62
CA GLN A 555 13.59 -9.66 -22.40
C GLN A 555 13.00 -10.20 -23.69
N THR A 556 12.20 -11.26 -23.57
CA THR A 556 11.44 -11.81 -24.70
C THR A 556 9.98 -11.40 -24.56
N ILE A 557 9.39 -10.77 -25.56
CA ILE A 557 8.02 -10.24 -25.51
C ILE A 557 7.04 -11.28 -26.06
N ARG A 558 6.07 -11.71 -25.26
CA ARG A 558 5.09 -12.72 -25.70
C ARG A 558 4.28 -12.22 -26.89
N GLY A 559 4.19 -13.04 -27.95
CA GLY A 559 3.36 -12.78 -29.13
C GLY A 559 1.87 -12.81 -28.78
N ARG A 560 1.28 -11.63 -28.54
CA ARG A 560 -0.13 -11.43 -28.20
C ARG A 560 -0.60 -10.09 -28.75
N THR A 561 -1.88 -9.81 -28.58
CA THR A 561 -2.47 -8.50 -28.87
C THR A 561 -2.25 -7.54 -27.71
N TYR A 562 -1.70 -6.36 -28.01
CA TYR A 562 -1.52 -5.24 -27.10
C TYR A 562 -2.20 -3.99 -27.68
N ASN A 563 -2.57 -3.04 -26.82
CA ASN A 563 -2.96 -1.72 -27.27
C ASN A 563 -1.70 -0.89 -27.58
N ASN A 564 -1.09 -0.27 -26.58
CA ASN A 564 0.19 0.40 -26.73
C ASN A 564 1.28 -0.43 -26.06
N ILE A 565 2.45 -0.51 -26.71
CA ILE A 565 3.65 -1.08 -26.10
C ILE A 565 4.75 -0.05 -26.08
N GLY A 566 5.67 -0.20 -25.15
CA GLY A 566 6.97 0.39 -25.37
C GLY A 566 8.15 -0.34 -24.79
N ILE A 567 9.24 -0.11 -25.49
CA ILE A 567 10.52 -0.75 -25.34
C ILE A 567 11.41 0.30 -24.71
N ALA A 568 11.65 0.20 -23.41
CA ALA A 568 12.21 1.32 -22.68
C ALA A 568 13.30 0.91 -21.69
N ARG A 569 14.07 1.90 -21.26
CA ARG A 569 14.65 1.96 -19.91
C ARG A 569 14.18 3.25 -19.28
N PHE A 570 13.14 3.19 -18.44
CA PHE A 570 12.49 4.41 -17.93
C PHE A 570 13.23 5.06 -16.75
N ASN A 571 14.27 4.44 -16.18
CA ASN A 571 14.85 4.87 -14.90
C ASN A 571 16.38 5.13 -14.89
N ASN A 572 17.06 5.15 -16.04
CA ASN A 572 18.52 5.31 -16.06
C ASN A 572 19.01 6.10 -17.29
N ASP A 573 18.95 7.43 -17.21
CA ASP A 573 19.39 8.38 -18.25
C ASP A 573 20.93 8.45 -18.42
N GLY A 574 21.69 7.44 -17.99
CA GLY A 574 23.16 7.51 -17.99
C GLY A 574 23.94 6.20 -18.06
N VAL A 575 23.28 5.04 -18.23
CA VAL A 575 23.97 3.74 -18.26
C VAL A 575 24.20 3.27 -19.71
N SER A 576 25.48 3.15 -20.08
CA SER A 576 25.92 2.64 -21.38
C SER A 576 25.53 1.18 -21.61
N GLY A 577 24.91 0.89 -22.75
CA GLY A 577 24.65 -0.46 -23.26
C GLY A 577 23.15 -0.77 -23.34
N SER A 578 22.55 -0.69 -24.53
CA SER A 578 21.10 -0.85 -24.75
C SER A 578 20.61 -2.31 -24.49
N PRO A 579 19.55 -2.54 -23.69
CA PRO A 579 19.06 -3.89 -23.42
C PRO A 579 18.34 -4.44 -24.67
N LEU A 580 18.62 -5.70 -24.99
CA LEU A 580 18.01 -6.39 -26.12
C LEU A 580 16.58 -6.85 -25.79
N LYS A 581 15.57 -6.38 -26.52
CA LYS A 581 14.21 -6.89 -26.46
C LYS A 581 13.92 -7.69 -27.72
N THR A 582 13.49 -8.94 -27.57
CA THR A 582 13.24 -9.84 -28.71
C THR A 582 11.80 -10.32 -28.75
N LEU A 583 11.38 -10.80 -29.93
CA LEU A 583 10.20 -11.65 -30.04
C LEU A 583 10.59 -13.12 -29.93
N PRO A 584 9.72 -13.96 -29.33
CA PRO A 584 9.90 -15.41 -29.35
C PRO A 584 9.76 -15.94 -30.78
N ASN A 585 10.19 -17.20 -30.96
CA ASN A 585 10.02 -17.89 -32.23
C ASN A 585 8.55 -17.91 -32.68
N ALA A 586 8.31 -18.06 -33.99
CA ALA A 586 6.98 -17.98 -34.60
C ALA A 586 5.89 -18.87 -33.96
N ALA A 587 6.27 -19.90 -33.18
CA ALA A 587 5.36 -20.75 -32.42
C ALA A 587 4.58 -20.02 -31.30
N ASP A 588 5.09 -18.90 -30.78
CA ASP A 588 4.45 -18.16 -29.67
C ASP A 588 3.39 -17.14 -30.13
N GLY A 589 3.16 -17.03 -31.45
CA GLY A 589 2.17 -16.15 -32.07
C GLY A 589 2.74 -14.80 -32.53
N ASP A 590 1.92 -14.05 -33.27
CA ASP A 590 2.26 -12.72 -33.77
C ASP A 590 2.19 -11.67 -32.65
N LEU A 591 3.08 -10.68 -32.65
CA LEU A 591 2.93 -9.46 -31.84
C LEU A 591 1.95 -8.53 -32.58
N VAL A 592 0.74 -8.39 -32.05
CA VAL A 592 -0.32 -7.58 -32.66
C VAL A 592 -0.50 -6.30 -31.84
N LEU A 593 -0.52 -5.15 -32.50
CA LEU A 593 -0.63 -3.83 -31.90
C LEU A 593 -1.87 -3.14 -32.41
N ASN A 594 -2.73 -2.70 -31.50
CA ASN A 594 -3.91 -1.88 -31.80
C ASN A 594 -3.68 -0.38 -31.57
N GLY A 595 -2.55 -0.01 -30.96
CA GLY A 595 -2.09 1.34 -30.69
C GLY A 595 -0.62 1.53 -31.04
N ASP A 596 0.06 2.41 -30.30
CA ASP A 596 1.40 2.87 -30.67
C ASP A 596 2.51 1.93 -30.17
N PHE A 597 3.62 1.92 -30.92
CA PHE A 597 4.89 1.33 -30.54
C PHE A 597 5.86 2.45 -30.17
N ILE A 598 6.28 2.50 -28.90
CA ILE A 598 7.19 3.53 -28.41
C ILE A 598 8.52 2.88 -28.04
N ARG A 599 9.62 3.36 -28.63
CA ARG A 599 10.98 2.89 -28.33
C ARG A 599 11.75 4.00 -27.64
N LYS A 600 12.25 3.78 -26.42
CA LYS A 600 13.06 4.72 -25.64
C LYS A 600 14.33 4.08 -25.09
N ASN A 601 15.52 4.54 -25.47
CA ASN A 601 16.78 4.05 -24.88
C ASN A 601 16.98 2.50 -24.88
N ALA A 602 16.39 1.77 -25.83
CA ALA A 602 16.48 0.30 -25.89
C ALA A 602 16.60 -0.27 -27.32
N THR A 603 17.07 -1.52 -27.46
CA THR A 603 17.18 -2.22 -28.75
C THR A 603 16.00 -3.16 -28.88
N PHE A 604 15.26 -3.06 -29.99
CA PHE A 604 14.24 -4.02 -30.33
C PHE A 604 14.66 -4.83 -31.55
N ASP A 605 14.78 -6.13 -31.36
CA ASP A 605 15.24 -7.10 -32.35
C ASP A 605 14.19 -8.20 -32.53
N ALA A 606 13.30 -7.98 -33.49
CA ALA A 606 12.29 -8.94 -33.90
C ALA A 606 12.82 -9.85 -35.01
N GLN A 607 14.04 -10.38 -34.86
CA GLN A 607 14.65 -11.32 -35.80
C GLN A 607 13.88 -12.63 -36.00
N ASN A 608 12.88 -12.91 -35.16
CA ASN A 608 11.94 -14.01 -35.30
C ASN A 608 10.50 -13.51 -35.15
N GLY A 609 9.55 -14.22 -35.78
CA GLY A 609 8.12 -13.93 -35.67
C GLY A 609 7.61 -12.83 -36.61
N ARG A 610 6.48 -12.21 -36.24
CA ARG A 610 5.83 -11.15 -37.01
C ARG A 610 5.28 -10.08 -36.09
N VAL A 611 5.47 -8.82 -36.48
CA VAL A 611 4.82 -7.65 -35.87
C VAL A 611 3.68 -7.20 -36.78
N VAL A 612 2.50 -6.96 -36.20
CA VAL A 612 1.30 -6.55 -36.93
C VAL A 612 0.74 -5.27 -36.31
N PHE A 613 0.61 -4.20 -37.08
CA PHE A 613 -0.15 -3.00 -36.71
C PHE A 613 -1.57 -3.11 -37.27
N SER A 614 -2.61 -3.19 -36.45
CA SER A 614 -3.95 -3.64 -36.87
C SER A 614 -5.12 -2.72 -36.52
N SER A 615 -4.90 -1.45 -36.21
CA SER A 615 -6.01 -0.56 -35.84
C SER A 615 -6.86 -0.16 -37.04
N SER A 616 -8.18 -0.24 -36.91
CA SER A 616 -9.15 0.32 -37.86
C SER A 616 -9.80 1.63 -37.38
N THR A 617 -9.58 1.99 -36.12
CA THR A 617 -10.30 3.09 -35.44
C THR A 617 -9.41 4.28 -35.08
N LYS A 618 -8.09 4.13 -35.16
CA LYS A 618 -7.13 5.19 -34.86
C LYS A 618 -5.83 5.03 -35.66
N ALA A 619 -5.14 6.14 -35.84
CA ALA A 619 -3.76 6.13 -36.33
C ALA A 619 -2.85 5.36 -35.37
N GLN A 620 -1.78 4.79 -35.90
CA GLN A 620 -0.72 4.17 -35.11
C GLN A 620 0.61 4.79 -35.46
N ALA A 621 1.50 4.89 -34.49
CA ALA A 621 2.87 5.32 -34.69
C ALA A 621 3.87 4.25 -34.24
N TYR A 622 4.93 4.07 -35.03
CA TYR A 622 6.21 3.60 -34.54
C TYR A 622 7.04 4.84 -34.21
N PHE A 623 7.36 5.03 -32.94
CA PHE A 623 8.04 6.21 -32.43
C PHE A 623 9.37 5.83 -31.77
N GLU A 624 10.46 6.43 -32.25
CA GLU A 624 11.75 6.33 -31.58
C GLU A 624 12.14 7.64 -30.87
N ASP A 625 12.14 7.58 -29.54
CA ASP A 625 12.60 8.63 -28.62
C ASP A 625 14.01 8.29 -28.17
N TYR A 626 15.04 8.84 -28.81
CA TYR A 626 16.40 8.54 -28.39
C TYR A 626 17.38 9.70 -28.58
N SER A 627 18.16 10.03 -27.55
CA SER A 627 19.04 11.20 -27.48
C SER A 627 20.56 10.90 -27.52
N VAL A 628 21.03 9.64 -27.42
CA VAL A 628 22.47 9.39 -27.14
C VAL A 628 23.25 8.33 -27.95
N ASP A 629 22.67 7.43 -28.74
CA ASP A 629 23.45 6.59 -29.71
C ASP A 629 22.76 6.53 -31.08
N ALA A 630 23.41 7.08 -32.10
CA ALA A 630 22.87 7.12 -33.47
C ALA A 630 22.94 5.76 -34.21
N ALA A 631 23.41 4.68 -33.58
CA ALA A 631 23.76 3.43 -34.28
C ALA A 631 22.79 2.26 -34.09
N VAL A 632 21.79 2.36 -33.21
CA VAL A 632 20.96 1.20 -32.83
C VAL A 632 19.63 1.18 -33.60
N ARG A 633 19.60 0.43 -34.70
CA ARG A 633 18.42 0.19 -35.55
C ARG A 633 17.48 -0.88 -34.97
N SER A 634 16.18 -0.78 -35.23
CA SER A 634 15.24 -1.88 -35.02
C SER A 634 15.13 -2.78 -36.26
N ASP A 635 15.36 -4.07 -36.06
CA ASP A 635 15.25 -5.08 -37.11
C ASP A 635 13.95 -5.88 -36.90
N PHE A 636 13.12 -5.97 -37.94
CA PHE A 636 11.87 -6.72 -38.00
C PHE A 636 12.00 -7.87 -38.99
N TYR A 637 11.73 -9.10 -38.57
CA TYR A 637 11.72 -10.24 -39.48
C TYR A 637 10.54 -10.15 -40.45
N ASN A 638 9.31 -10.17 -39.92
CA ASN A 638 8.11 -9.84 -40.68
C ASN A 638 7.41 -8.63 -40.05
N LEU A 639 7.06 -7.64 -40.88
CA LEU A 639 6.24 -6.50 -40.49
C LEU A 639 4.97 -6.46 -41.35
N THR A 640 3.81 -6.39 -40.71
CA THR A 640 2.51 -6.29 -41.39
C THR A 640 1.79 -5.03 -40.95
N ASN A 641 1.41 -4.20 -41.92
CA ASN A 641 0.51 -3.08 -41.73
C ASN A 641 -0.91 -3.48 -42.15
N ASN A 642 -1.76 -3.66 -41.15
CA ASN A 642 -3.21 -3.86 -41.27
C ASN A 642 -3.98 -2.62 -40.81
N ASN A 643 -3.31 -1.49 -40.58
CA ASN A 643 -3.98 -0.28 -40.13
C ASN A 643 -4.74 0.36 -41.30
N THR A 644 -6.07 0.29 -41.25
CA THR A 644 -6.98 0.83 -42.27
C THR A 644 -7.50 2.23 -41.94
N PHE A 645 -7.06 2.83 -40.84
CA PHE A 645 -7.41 4.21 -40.52
C PHE A 645 -6.81 5.17 -41.56
N SER A 646 -7.46 6.32 -41.79
CA SER A 646 -7.07 7.26 -42.85
C SER A 646 -5.64 7.83 -42.65
N SER A 647 -5.22 8.03 -41.41
CA SER A 647 -3.84 8.42 -41.06
C SER A 647 -2.89 7.24 -40.87
N GLY A 648 -3.37 6.00 -41.00
CA GLY A 648 -2.56 4.79 -41.12
C GLY A 648 -1.54 4.53 -40.00
N LEU A 649 -0.48 3.82 -40.38
CA LEU A 649 0.74 3.62 -39.61
C LEU A 649 1.77 4.69 -40.01
N THR A 650 2.26 5.45 -39.03
CA THR A 650 3.35 6.41 -39.20
C THR A 650 4.65 5.84 -38.64
N ILE A 651 5.72 5.84 -39.43
CA ILE A 651 7.08 5.57 -38.96
C ILE A 651 7.73 6.92 -38.65
N ASN A 652 8.08 7.16 -37.39
CA ASN A 652 8.52 8.46 -36.88
C ASN A 652 9.81 8.33 -36.04
N SER A 653 10.80 9.17 -36.33
CA SER A 653 11.98 9.40 -35.48
C SER A 653 12.23 10.89 -35.31
N GLU A 654 12.21 11.41 -34.08
CA GLU A 654 12.36 12.85 -33.81
C GLU A 654 13.80 13.36 -34.02
N ASN A 655 14.81 12.49 -34.01
CA ASN A 655 16.23 12.86 -34.00
C ASN A 655 17.02 12.41 -35.24
N GLY A 656 16.35 12.31 -36.38
CA GLY A 656 17.01 12.51 -37.66
C GLY A 656 17.74 11.32 -38.29
N ASN A 657 17.93 10.19 -37.60
CA ASN A 657 18.83 9.14 -38.07
C ASN A 657 18.47 7.72 -37.61
N LYS A 658 17.18 7.35 -37.59
CA LYS A 658 16.77 6.04 -37.07
C LYS A 658 15.74 5.37 -37.95
N ASN A 659 16.27 4.42 -38.71
CA ASN A 659 15.57 3.64 -39.71
C ASN A 659 14.97 2.39 -39.04
N ILE A 660 13.99 1.77 -39.70
CA ILE A 660 13.62 0.38 -39.40
C ILE A 660 14.18 -0.52 -40.50
N ALA A 661 14.62 -1.73 -40.16
CA ALA A 661 14.98 -2.73 -41.15
C ALA A 661 13.98 -3.87 -41.18
N ILE A 662 13.72 -4.36 -42.38
CA ILE A 662 12.93 -5.55 -42.68
C ILE A 662 13.91 -6.63 -43.14
N LEU A 663 13.84 -7.82 -42.54
CA LEU A 663 14.73 -8.94 -42.86
C LEU A 663 14.08 -9.99 -43.76
N ASN A 664 12.74 -10.13 -43.73
CA ASN A 664 12.00 -11.09 -44.56
C ASN A 664 10.84 -10.43 -45.33
N GLU A 665 9.81 -9.94 -44.67
CA GLU A 665 8.62 -9.45 -45.37
C GLU A 665 8.09 -8.14 -44.77
N LEU A 666 7.82 -7.17 -45.64
CA LEU A 666 6.91 -6.06 -45.35
C LEU A 666 5.59 -6.30 -46.08
N LYS A 667 4.50 -6.45 -45.33
CA LYS A 667 3.16 -6.66 -45.89
C LYS A 667 2.26 -5.46 -45.63
N LEU A 668 1.60 -4.96 -46.67
CA LEU A 668 0.57 -3.92 -46.59
C LEU A 668 -0.78 -4.53 -46.98
N ASN A 669 -1.67 -4.75 -46.01
CA ASN A 669 -3.01 -5.28 -46.29
C ASN A 669 -3.89 -4.25 -47.00
N SER A 670 -4.97 -4.71 -47.62
CA SER A 670 -5.91 -3.84 -48.36
C SER A 670 -6.37 -2.64 -47.54
N ASN A 671 -6.44 -1.48 -48.17
CA ASN A 671 -6.77 -0.19 -47.56
C ASN A 671 -5.83 0.29 -46.45
N SER A 672 -4.68 -0.36 -46.23
CA SER A 672 -3.70 0.12 -45.26
C SER A 672 -2.93 1.34 -45.79
N ASN A 673 -2.65 2.27 -44.89
CA ASN A 673 -1.85 3.46 -45.20
C ASN A 673 -0.55 3.44 -44.41
N LEU A 674 0.58 3.68 -45.08
CA LEU A 674 1.90 3.79 -44.49
C LEU A 674 2.45 5.20 -44.73
N PHE A 675 2.80 5.90 -43.65
CA PHE A 675 3.36 7.24 -43.67
C PHE A 675 4.79 7.23 -43.14
N PHE A 676 5.69 7.87 -43.86
CA PHE A 676 7.05 8.14 -43.39
C PHE A 676 7.05 9.53 -42.76
N HIS A 677 7.57 9.73 -41.55
CA HIS A 677 7.61 11.02 -40.85
C HIS A 677 9.00 11.33 -40.26
N TYR A 678 9.46 12.57 -40.39
CA TYR A 678 10.85 13.00 -40.20
C TYR A 678 11.85 12.16 -41.03
N SER A 679 13.17 12.33 -40.91
CA SER A 679 14.16 11.66 -41.80
C SER A 679 14.38 10.17 -41.45
N THR A 680 13.30 9.38 -41.60
CA THR A 680 13.29 7.93 -41.41
C THR A 680 13.26 7.20 -42.76
N ASP A 681 14.13 6.21 -42.92
CA ASP A 681 14.08 5.25 -44.03
C ASP A 681 13.54 3.89 -43.55
N ILE A 682 12.90 3.16 -44.47
CA ILE A 682 12.64 1.72 -44.31
C ILE A 682 13.71 0.96 -45.11
N ILE A 683 14.50 0.15 -44.43
CA ILE A 683 15.57 -0.63 -45.02
C ILE A 683 15.05 -2.04 -45.32
N LEU A 684 15.05 -2.45 -46.58
CA LEU A 684 14.89 -3.86 -46.97
C LEU A 684 16.27 -4.51 -46.99
N ARG A 685 16.51 -5.43 -46.07
CA ARG A 685 17.84 -6.01 -45.84
C ARG A 685 17.92 -7.43 -46.33
N SER A 686 18.98 -7.71 -47.07
CA SER A 686 19.44 -9.04 -47.43
C SER A 686 20.64 -9.41 -46.57
N THR A 687 20.69 -10.67 -46.17
CA THR A 687 21.72 -11.31 -45.35
C THR A 687 22.18 -12.59 -46.05
N SER A 688 23.13 -13.31 -45.46
CA SER A 688 23.58 -14.60 -45.99
C SER A 688 22.49 -15.68 -46.01
N SER A 689 21.45 -15.53 -45.20
CA SER A 689 20.39 -16.52 -45.01
C SER A 689 19.03 -16.08 -45.54
N ASN A 690 18.81 -14.78 -45.77
CA ASN A 690 17.51 -14.29 -46.19
C ASN A 690 17.56 -13.00 -47.00
N THR A 691 16.55 -12.72 -47.80
CA THR A 691 16.40 -11.45 -48.53
C THR A 691 15.01 -10.89 -48.28
N ALA A 692 14.95 -9.66 -47.76
CA ALA A 692 13.68 -8.98 -47.55
C ALA A 692 12.95 -8.66 -48.86
N HIS A 693 11.63 -8.79 -48.85
CA HIS A 693 10.73 -8.39 -49.91
C HIS A 693 9.51 -7.61 -49.37
N ILE A 694 8.79 -6.94 -50.27
CA ILE A 694 7.47 -6.38 -49.98
C ILE A 694 6.45 -7.38 -50.51
N ALA A 695 5.48 -7.79 -49.69
CA ALA A 695 4.43 -8.71 -50.13
C ALA A 695 3.63 -8.13 -51.31
N ASP A 696 3.00 -9.00 -52.10
CA ASP A 696 2.10 -8.56 -53.17
C ASP A 696 1.02 -7.62 -52.62
N MET A 697 0.89 -6.44 -53.23
CA MET A 697 -0.11 -5.44 -52.85
C MET A 697 -1.50 -5.75 -53.44
N GLY A 698 -1.59 -6.76 -54.32
CA GLY A 698 -2.82 -7.20 -54.95
C GLY A 698 -3.22 -6.35 -56.16
N ASN A 699 -4.35 -6.71 -56.77
CA ASN A 699 -4.95 -6.01 -57.90
C ASN A 699 -6.48 -5.94 -57.72
N PRO A 700 -7.10 -4.75 -57.58
CA PRO A 700 -6.47 -3.43 -57.62
C PRO A 700 -5.64 -3.14 -56.36
N ILE A 701 -4.64 -2.27 -56.51
CA ILE A 701 -3.85 -1.74 -55.38
C ILE A 701 -4.72 -0.73 -54.64
N THR A 702 -4.93 -0.96 -53.35
CA THR A 702 -5.78 -0.13 -52.46
C THR A 702 -5.00 0.48 -51.30
N GLN A 703 -3.72 0.15 -51.18
CA GLN A 703 -2.82 0.61 -50.15
C GLN A 703 -2.18 1.93 -50.58
N THR A 704 -1.88 2.80 -49.60
CA THR A 704 -1.17 4.05 -49.86
C THR A 704 0.16 4.09 -49.12
N ILE A 705 1.22 4.50 -49.83
CA ILE A 705 2.52 4.82 -49.24
C ILE A 705 2.78 6.31 -49.41
N ASN A 706 2.83 7.05 -48.30
CA ASN A 706 2.97 8.49 -48.28
C ASN A 706 4.37 8.90 -47.80
N TYR A 707 5.11 9.57 -48.68
CA TYR A 707 6.39 10.21 -48.37
C TYR A 707 6.10 11.67 -48.07
N SER A 708 5.87 12.04 -46.80
CA SER A 708 5.38 13.40 -46.53
C SER A 708 6.41 14.50 -46.84
N TRP A 709 7.68 14.18 -47.11
CA TRP A 709 8.78 15.11 -47.45
C TRP A 709 9.88 14.42 -48.30
N ASN A 710 10.70 15.21 -49.01
CA ASN A 710 11.56 14.78 -50.16
C ASN A 710 12.75 13.86 -49.85
N ASP A 711 13.13 13.66 -48.59
CA ASP A 711 14.37 12.94 -48.20
C ASP A 711 14.09 11.56 -47.59
N ARG A 712 12.95 10.95 -47.91
CA ARG A 712 12.47 9.69 -47.30
C ARG A 712 12.36 8.61 -48.34
N ARG A 713 12.81 7.40 -48.03
CA ARG A 713 12.87 6.33 -49.04
C ARG A 713 12.84 4.94 -48.46
N PHE A 714 12.58 4.00 -49.35
CA PHE A 714 13.06 2.64 -49.16
C PHE A 714 14.57 2.58 -49.49
N VAL A 715 15.33 1.93 -48.61
CA VAL A 715 16.76 1.65 -48.81
C VAL A 715 16.94 0.15 -48.96
N ILE A 716 17.73 -0.30 -49.93
CA ILE A 716 17.93 -1.74 -50.18
C ILE A 716 19.34 -2.15 -49.74
N GLU A 717 19.51 -2.76 -48.57
CA GLU A 717 20.80 -3.34 -48.18
C GLU A 717 20.95 -4.74 -48.79
N ARG A 718 21.90 -4.91 -49.73
CA ARG A 718 22.11 -6.20 -50.43
C ARG A 718 23.29 -6.96 -49.84
N TYR A 719 23.08 -8.22 -49.43
CA TYR A 719 24.17 -9.13 -49.12
C TYR A 719 24.73 -9.73 -50.42
N LEU A 720 26.02 -9.54 -50.64
CA LEU A 720 26.76 -10.15 -51.74
C LEU A 720 27.81 -11.09 -51.13
N PRO A 721 27.71 -12.41 -51.32
CA PRO A 721 28.72 -13.31 -50.81
C PRO A 721 30.05 -13.08 -51.55
N GLY A 722 31.15 -13.11 -50.80
CA GLY A 722 32.51 -12.74 -51.23
C GLY A 722 33.19 -13.71 -52.19
N TYR A 723 32.48 -14.15 -53.24
CA TYR A 723 33.03 -14.98 -54.31
C TYR A 723 33.26 -14.14 -55.57
N LYS A 724 34.36 -14.41 -56.26
CA LYS A 724 34.64 -13.86 -57.60
C LYS A 724 33.65 -14.48 -58.60
N SER A 725 32.53 -13.79 -58.86
CA SER A 725 31.50 -14.29 -59.77
C SER A 725 30.70 -13.16 -60.42
N TRP A 726 30.06 -13.49 -61.54
CA TRP A 726 29.00 -12.65 -62.10
C TRP A 726 27.77 -12.66 -61.17
N ARG A 727 27.20 -11.49 -60.94
CA ARG A 727 25.99 -11.27 -60.13
C ARG A 727 24.99 -10.51 -60.96
N PHE A 728 23.77 -11.01 -61.05
CA PHE A 728 22.64 -10.27 -61.59
C PHE A 728 22.18 -9.28 -60.53
N LEU A 729 22.20 -7.99 -60.86
CA LEU A 729 21.80 -6.93 -59.94
C LEU A 729 20.63 -6.16 -60.53
N ALA A 730 19.54 -6.07 -59.76
CA ALA A 730 18.38 -5.29 -60.14
C ALA A 730 18.69 -3.78 -60.07
N THR A 731 18.11 -3.02 -60.97
CA THR A 731 18.20 -1.56 -61.07
C THR A 731 16.88 -0.92 -60.61
N PRO A 732 16.86 0.39 -60.28
CA PRO A 732 15.62 1.10 -59.98
C PRO A 732 14.60 0.97 -61.13
N LEU A 733 13.30 1.05 -60.84
CA LEU A 733 12.25 0.81 -61.86
C LEU A 733 11.90 2.06 -62.70
N VAL A 734 12.18 3.27 -62.21
CA VAL A 734 11.80 4.51 -62.92
C VAL A 734 12.93 4.99 -63.82
N ILE A 735 12.74 4.83 -65.13
CA ILE A 735 13.73 5.19 -66.17
C ILE A 735 13.88 6.71 -66.31
N SER A 736 12.78 7.46 -66.19
CA SER A 736 12.74 8.91 -66.47
C SER A 736 13.67 9.71 -65.54
N THR A 737 13.73 9.34 -64.27
CA THR A 737 14.49 10.04 -63.21
C THR A 737 15.74 9.30 -62.78
N SER A 738 16.09 8.23 -63.49
CA SER A 738 17.20 7.36 -63.11
C SER A 738 18.56 8.07 -63.18
N PRO A 739 19.40 7.96 -62.15
CA PRO A 739 20.78 8.40 -62.22
C PRO A 739 21.59 7.58 -63.24
N TYR A 740 22.71 8.13 -63.68
CA TYR A 740 23.68 7.37 -64.48
C TYR A 740 24.38 6.29 -63.62
N VAL A 741 24.94 5.27 -64.26
CA VAL A 741 25.70 4.20 -63.57
C VAL A 741 26.79 4.78 -62.66
N ALA A 742 27.47 5.84 -63.11
CA ALA A 742 28.50 6.57 -62.35
C ALA A 742 27.96 7.17 -61.05
N GLN A 743 26.73 7.68 -61.06
CA GLN A 743 26.10 8.34 -59.92
C GLN A 743 25.45 7.33 -58.96
N SER A 744 25.05 6.15 -59.46
CA SER A 744 24.29 5.17 -58.68
C SER A 744 25.17 4.10 -58.04
N TRP A 745 26.11 3.53 -58.79
CA TRP A 745 26.85 2.32 -58.38
C TRP A 745 28.33 2.57 -58.10
N ARG A 746 28.84 3.76 -58.43
CA ARG A 746 30.21 4.20 -58.14
C ARG A 746 30.20 5.33 -57.11
N GLU A 747 31.33 5.50 -56.42
CA GLU A 747 31.61 6.74 -55.72
C GLU A 747 32.16 7.74 -56.76
N ASN A 748 31.62 8.96 -56.79
CA ASN A 748 32.01 10.01 -57.74
C ASN A 748 33.41 10.61 -57.42
N VAL A 749 34.44 9.75 -57.38
CA VAL A 749 35.82 10.08 -57.04
C VAL A 749 36.76 9.40 -58.03
N SER A 750 37.81 10.10 -58.45
CA SER A 750 38.84 9.59 -59.38
C SER A 750 39.59 8.39 -58.79
N ALA A 751 39.76 7.34 -59.61
CA ALA A 751 40.61 6.15 -59.45
C ALA A 751 41.01 5.71 -58.01
N LEU A 752 40.55 4.52 -57.60
CA LEU A 752 41.01 3.69 -56.47
C LEU A 752 41.01 4.32 -55.05
N SER A 753 40.70 5.60 -54.86
CA SER A 753 40.37 6.12 -53.53
C SER A 753 38.98 5.61 -53.13
N SER A 754 38.92 4.69 -52.17
CA SER A 754 37.67 4.17 -51.62
C SER A 754 37.31 4.91 -50.33
N THR A 755 36.08 5.44 -50.23
CA THR A 755 35.53 5.84 -48.92
C THR A 755 34.84 4.69 -48.19
N GLY A 756 34.93 3.47 -48.73
CA GLY A 756 34.29 2.26 -48.21
C GLY A 756 32.91 1.95 -48.81
N TYR A 757 32.48 2.70 -49.84
CA TYR A 757 31.19 2.53 -50.51
C TYR A 757 31.33 2.32 -52.03
N GLY A 758 30.23 1.97 -52.69
CA GLY A 758 30.18 1.76 -54.16
C GLY A 758 30.93 0.50 -54.65
N THR A 759 30.72 0.14 -55.93
CA THR A 759 31.38 -1.01 -56.57
C THR A 759 32.43 -0.55 -57.58
N ALA A 760 33.55 -1.26 -57.68
CA ALA A 760 34.54 -1.04 -58.73
C ALA A 760 34.01 -1.53 -60.09
N ILE A 761 33.81 -0.61 -61.04
CA ILE A 761 33.38 -0.91 -62.40
C ILE A 761 34.58 -0.68 -63.34
N THR A 762 35.10 -1.74 -63.97
CA THR A 762 36.27 -1.70 -64.85
C THR A 762 35.86 -2.07 -66.28
N GLY A 763 36.68 -1.71 -67.26
CA GLY A 763 36.45 -2.13 -68.65
C GLY A 763 37.43 -1.54 -69.64
N PRO A 764 37.29 -1.89 -70.93
CA PRO A 764 38.28 -1.58 -71.96
C PRO A 764 38.42 -0.08 -72.27
N SER A 765 37.41 0.72 -71.93
CA SER A 765 37.49 2.19 -72.10
C SER A 765 38.26 2.91 -70.99
N GLY A 766 38.55 2.22 -69.86
CA GLY A 766 39.29 2.76 -68.72
C GLY A 766 38.71 4.06 -68.12
N PRO A 767 39.52 4.81 -67.36
CA PRO A 767 39.09 6.05 -66.69
C PRO A 767 38.53 7.14 -67.61
N ASN A 768 38.91 7.15 -68.89
CA ASN A 768 38.42 8.15 -69.87
C ASN A 768 36.91 8.03 -70.16
N ALA A 769 36.29 6.88 -69.91
CA ALA A 769 34.84 6.69 -69.96
C ALA A 769 34.20 6.61 -68.56
N GLU A 770 34.92 7.17 -67.58
CA GLU A 770 34.61 7.09 -66.16
C GLU A 770 34.40 5.64 -65.70
N LEU A 771 35.30 4.74 -66.08
CA LEU A 771 35.43 3.44 -65.42
C LEU A 771 36.50 3.56 -64.33
N ASP A 772 36.42 2.78 -63.27
CA ASP A 772 37.37 2.85 -62.17
C ASP A 772 38.78 2.40 -62.58
N TYR A 773 38.91 1.49 -63.57
CA TYR A 773 40.19 1.04 -64.11
C TYR A 773 40.07 0.43 -65.52
N TYR A 774 41.17 0.43 -66.28
CA TYR A 774 41.26 -0.27 -67.55
C TYR A 774 41.41 -1.79 -67.34
N THR A 775 40.53 -2.58 -67.95
CA THR A 775 40.67 -4.04 -68.05
C THR A 775 40.30 -4.51 -69.44
N GLN A 776 40.93 -5.58 -69.93
CA GLN A 776 40.65 -6.14 -71.27
C GLN A 776 39.16 -6.52 -71.46
N ARG A 777 38.46 -6.80 -70.37
CA ARG A 777 37.02 -7.12 -70.32
C ARG A 777 36.33 -6.29 -69.25
N GLY A 778 35.14 -5.81 -69.56
CA GLY A 778 34.26 -5.10 -68.61
C GLY A 778 33.89 -5.95 -67.39
N SER A 779 33.88 -5.35 -66.19
CA SER A 779 33.33 -5.97 -64.99
C SER A 779 31.81 -5.81 -64.90
N MET A 780 31.20 -4.95 -65.71
CA MET A 780 29.75 -4.82 -65.83
C MET A 780 29.33 -5.07 -67.26
N LYS A 781 28.26 -5.86 -67.45
CA LYS A 781 27.64 -6.11 -68.75
C LYS A 781 26.15 -5.87 -68.65
N TYR A 782 25.54 -5.51 -69.77
CA TYR A 782 24.10 -5.46 -69.93
C TYR A 782 23.65 -6.44 -70.99
N TYR A 783 22.43 -6.95 -70.85
CA TYR A 783 21.83 -7.84 -71.83
C TYR A 783 21.29 -7.01 -72.99
N ASN A 784 21.79 -7.29 -74.20
CA ASN A 784 21.27 -6.70 -75.42
C ASN A 784 20.32 -7.71 -76.09
N ALA A 785 19.02 -7.51 -75.90
CA ALA A 785 17.98 -8.37 -76.44
C ALA A 785 18.01 -8.48 -77.97
N SER A 786 18.43 -7.43 -78.70
CA SER A 786 18.47 -7.44 -80.17
C SER A 786 19.52 -8.39 -80.73
N SER A 787 20.56 -8.69 -79.94
CA SER A 787 21.64 -9.62 -80.32
C SER A 787 21.64 -10.90 -79.49
N ASN A 788 20.77 -11.00 -78.48
CA ASN A 788 20.76 -12.06 -77.47
C ASN A 788 22.16 -12.30 -76.83
N THR A 789 22.92 -11.23 -76.60
CA THR A 789 24.27 -11.32 -76.00
C THR A 789 24.46 -10.37 -74.82
N TRP A 790 25.43 -10.69 -73.97
CA TRP A 790 25.90 -9.82 -72.90
C TRP A 790 26.99 -8.88 -73.41
N VAL A 791 26.67 -7.60 -73.51
CA VAL A 791 27.57 -6.56 -74.03
C VAL A 791 28.24 -5.83 -72.86
N GLU A 792 29.52 -5.55 -73.00
CA GLU A 792 30.29 -4.84 -71.97
C GLU A 792 29.82 -3.39 -71.86
N LEU A 793 29.66 -2.90 -70.62
CA LEU A 793 29.38 -1.50 -70.37
C LEU A 793 30.64 -0.69 -70.68
N THR A 794 30.56 0.22 -71.66
CA THR A 794 31.73 0.99 -72.14
C THR A 794 31.81 2.40 -71.58
N ASN A 795 30.75 2.92 -70.97
CA ASN A 795 30.67 4.27 -70.39
C ASN A 795 29.66 4.32 -69.24
N THR A 796 30.03 4.92 -68.09
CA THR A 796 29.14 4.97 -66.91
C THR A 796 28.39 6.30 -66.74
N THR A 797 28.68 7.35 -67.52
CA THR A 797 28.04 8.67 -67.45
C THR A 797 26.95 8.92 -68.47
N THR A 798 26.87 8.10 -69.51
CA THR A 798 25.81 8.22 -70.53
C THR A 798 24.74 7.14 -70.39
N THR A 799 25.04 6.05 -69.69
CA THR A 799 24.09 4.96 -69.43
C THR A 799 23.35 5.19 -68.11
N LYS A 800 22.04 5.42 -68.19
CA LYS A 800 21.15 5.42 -67.01
C LYS A 800 21.08 4.02 -66.42
N ILE A 801 21.10 3.92 -65.09
CA ILE A 801 21.11 2.62 -64.43
C ILE A 801 19.75 1.91 -64.54
N ALA A 802 18.64 2.63 -64.44
CA ALA A 802 17.32 2.10 -64.75
C ALA A 802 17.05 2.22 -66.25
N ASN A 803 16.84 1.08 -66.88
CA ASN A 803 16.39 0.93 -68.25
C ASN A 803 15.88 -0.51 -68.43
N ASP A 804 15.43 -0.86 -69.63
CA ASP A 804 14.91 -2.19 -69.94
C ASP A 804 16.02 -3.26 -70.06
N MET A 805 17.29 -2.90 -69.84
CA MET A 805 18.43 -3.80 -69.95
C MET A 805 18.70 -4.46 -68.59
N GLY A 806 18.78 -5.79 -68.58
CA GLY A 806 19.27 -6.53 -67.42
C GLY A 806 20.78 -6.35 -67.27
N TYR A 807 21.29 -6.14 -66.06
CA TYR A 807 22.72 -5.99 -65.79
C TYR A 807 23.31 -7.16 -65.02
N MET A 808 24.55 -7.52 -65.35
CA MET A 808 25.38 -8.38 -64.52
C MET A 808 26.71 -7.69 -64.17
N LEU A 809 27.14 -7.87 -62.93
CA LEU A 809 28.35 -7.28 -62.35
C LEU A 809 29.26 -8.40 -61.85
N PHE A 810 30.50 -8.40 -62.28
CA PHE A 810 31.53 -9.31 -61.81
C PHE A 810 32.14 -8.75 -60.52
N VAL A 811 31.69 -9.27 -59.39
CA VAL A 811 32.13 -8.83 -58.06
C VAL A 811 33.49 -9.46 -57.77
N ARG A 812 34.52 -8.64 -57.52
CA ARG A 812 35.91 -9.09 -57.29
C ARG A 812 36.37 -9.01 -55.83
N GLY A 813 35.66 -8.26 -55.00
CA GLY A 813 36.04 -7.92 -53.62
C GLY A 813 35.68 -6.47 -53.27
N ASP A 814 36.16 -5.98 -52.11
CA ASP A 814 36.04 -4.57 -51.69
C ASP A 814 36.77 -3.63 -52.68
N ARG A 815 36.22 -2.43 -52.90
CA ARG A 815 36.79 -1.34 -53.72
C ARG A 815 38.18 -0.91 -53.24
N GLY A 816 38.51 -1.11 -51.96
CA GLY A 816 39.83 -0.83 -51.37
C GLY A 816 40.93 -1.86 -51.66
N ALA A 817 40.63 -2.97 -52.35
CA ALA A 817 41.63 -3.97 -52.70
C ALA A 817 42.60 -3.44 -53.77
N ALA A 818 43.77 -2.95 -53.34
CA ALA A 818 44.79 -2.32 -54.20
C ALA A 818 45.39 -3.25 -55.27
N ASN A 819 45.27 -4.58 -55.11
CA ASN A 819 45.87 -5.56 -56.02
C ASN A 819 44.84 -6.15 -56.99
N VAL A 820 44.55 -5.40 -58.06
CA VAL A 820 43.75 -5.86 -59.21
C VAL A 820 44.47 -6.98 -60.01
N TRP A 821 45.75 -7.22 -59.73
CA TRP A 821 46.66 -8.06 -60.52
C TRP A 821 46.96 -9.47 -59.95
N TRP A 822 46.45 -9.84 -58.77
CA TRP A 822 46.81 -11.11 -58.10
C TRP A 822 45.60 -11.98 -57.72
N LEU A 823 45.73 -13.29 -57.94
CA LEU A 823 44.71 -14.32 -57.66
C LEU A 823 44.65 -14.76 -56.18
N GLY A 824 45.35 -14.05 -55.28
CA GLY A 824 45.37 -14.35 -53.84
C GLY A 824 44.01 -14.23 -53.14
N GLU A 825 43.91 -14.87 -51.98
CA GLU A 825 42.71 -14.95 -51.14
C GLU A 825 42.09 -13.57 -50.90
N VAL A 826 40.76 -13.51 -51.11
CA VAL A 826 39.97 -12.30 -50.98
C VAL A 826 39.73 -12.05 -49.48
N PRO A 827 40.04 -10.86 -48.93
CA PRO A 827 39.65 -10.51 -47.58
C PRO A 827 38.12 -10.57 -47.41
N PRO A 828 37.59 -10.88 -46.20
CA PRO A 828 36.15 -10.92 -45.96
C PRO A 828 35.48 -9.59 -46.36
N CYS A 829 34.42 -9.68 -47.16
CA CYS A 829 33.76 -8.51 -47.74
C CYS A 829 32.98 -7.70 -46.68
N ARG A 830 33.00 -6.37 -46.83
CA ARG A 830 32.13 -5.41 -46.13
C ARG A 830 30.79 -5.24 -46.86
N MET A 831 29.73 -4.85 -46.14
CA MET A 831 28.41 -4.54 -46.72
C MET A 831 28.53 -3.39 -47.72
N LEU A 832 27.86 -3.52 -48.87
CA LEU A 832 27.81 -2.47 -49.87
C LEU A 832 26.74 -1.44 -49.47
N ASN A 833 27.14 -0.29 -48.93
CA ASN A 833 26.21 0.82 -48.67
C ASN A 833 26.20 1.79 -49.87
N TYR A 834 25.06 2.42 -50.13
CA TYR A 834 24.94 3.45 -51.17
C TYR A 834 25.50 4.80 -50.68
N SER A 835 26.09 5.56 -51.60
CA SER A 835 26.54 6.95 -51.35
C SER A 835 25.35 7.91 -51.27
N THR A 836 25.34 8.78 -50.26
CA THR A 836 24.23 9.70 -49.93
C THR A 836 24.35 11.09 -50.53
N LYS A 837 25.19 11.32 -51.56
CA LYS A 837 25.28 12.67 -52.14
C LYS A 837 24.05 13.01 -53.00
N ALA A 838 23.20 13.87 -52.44
CA ALA A 838 21.96 14.42 -52.97
C ALA A 838 22.03 14.80 -54.46
N CYS A 839 21.08 14.28 -55.25
CA CYS A 839 20.63 14.99 -56.45
C CYS A 839 19.49 15.90 -56.01
N GLY A 840 19.81 17.18 -55.76
CA GLY A 840 18.81 18.24 -55.61
C GLY A 840 18.06 18.41 -56.93
N GLY A 841 16.90 17.78 -57.04
CA GLY A 841 16.02 17.87 -58.19
C GLY A 841 14.64 17.42 -57.79
N ILE A 842 13.68 18.33 -57.93
CA ILE A 842 12.25 18.17 -57.62
C ILE A 842 11.71 16.90 -58.31
N LEU A 843 11.13 15.97 -57.54
CA LEU A 843 10.46 14.77 -58.07
C LEU A 843 8.99 14.77 -57.66
N PRO A 844 8.04 14.78 -58.61
CA PRO A 844 6.63 14.50 -58.32
C PRO A 844 6.37 12.99 -58.31
N ASN A 845 5.64 12.58 -57.27
CA ASN A 845 4.75 11.43 -57.06
C ASN A 845 4.97 10.09 -57.82
N HIS A 846 4.80 9.01 -57.02
CA HIS A 846 4.62 7.59 -57.36
C HIS A 846 5.91 6.75 -57.49
N LEU A 847 6.37 6.20 -56.36
CA LEU A 847 7.31 5.08 -56.29
C LEU A 847 6.55 3.79 -55.97
N LEU A 848 6.32 2.97 -56.99
CA LEU A 848 5.88 1.58 -56.90
C LEU A 848 7.14 0.69 -56.97
N CYS A 849 7.45 0.00 -55.88
CA CYS A 849 8.52 -1.00 -55.83
C CYS A 849 7.91 -2.38 -56.03
N ALA A 850 8.08 -2.97 -57.22
CA ALA A 850 7.59 -4.31 -57.55
C ALA A 850 8.66 -5.37 -57.24
N VAL A 851 8.22 -6.46 -56.60
CA VAL A 851 8.94 -7.71 -56.41
C VAL A 851 8.86 -8.53 -57.70
N PHE A 852 9.99 -9.13 -58.10
CA PHE A 852 9.99 -10.18 -59.13
C PHE A 852 9.25 -11.41 -58.58
N SER A 853 8.00 -11.60 -59.01
CA SER A 853 7.41 -12.94 -59.12
C SER A 853 6.82 -13.07 -60.50
N TYR A 854 7.59 -13.60 -61.43
CA TYR A 854 7.04 -14.24 -62.61
C TYR A 854 7.86 -15.49 -62.92
N LYS A 855 7.16 -16.62 -62.96
CA LYS A 855 7.47 -17.73 -63.86
C LYS A 855 7.76 -17.10 -65.23
N LEU A 856 9.03 -16.99 -65.59
CA LEU A 856 9.45 -16.78 -66.96
C LEU A 856 9.96 -18.12 -67.46
N GLN A 857 9.03 -18.91 -67.97
CA GLN A 857 9.31 -20.02 -68.86
C GLN A 857 9.78 -19.39 -70.18
N ILE A 858 11.09 -19.42 -70.44
CA ILE A 858 11.64 -19.17 -71.77
C ILE A 858 11.97 -20.55 -72.35
N ILE A 859 11.07 -21.01 -73.22
CA ILE A 859 11.09 -22.25 -74.05
C ILE A 859 11.24 -23.55 -73.26
#